data_AF-A0AAX3WFT5-F1
#
_entry.id   AF-A0AAX3WFT5-F1
#
_cell.length_a   1.000
_cell.length_b   1.000
_cell.length_c   1.000
_cell.angle_alpha   90.00
_cell.angle_beta   90.00
_cell.angle_gamma   90.00
#
_symmetry.space_group_name_H-M   'P 1'
#
loop_
_entity.id
_entity.type
_entity.pdbx_description
1 polymer ?
#
loop_
_entity_poly.entity_id
_entity_poly.type
_entity_poly.pdbx_seq_one_letter_code
_entity_poly.pdbx_strand_id
1 'polypeptide(L)'
;MADDLWAEFRVKPTAAPESASAPSPAPAEDQWAAFRAKPEAAPAPERASGPAPAPAPPAPAAGSEAAAVGRGLLNGVPVVGPYLLGGVNRAAAAVRALQNGTTFPEELKNVEAFGEATAKENPWSSTGGELVGGVLGTAPLVAAAPAAFGAGVASLPVRMLASGASGATLGAADSAVRSDGDAGAAIAGAGWGAALGAAGPAVGAGVGKAVGAFTSRGRSNGVVQEALEGISEKDLESAQFLIQQARNLPGGGVALTLDEALNAVTGGQATRASQLARVVSNSGGEGGRIMNEVYAARPASVENVGKSAFDRVAPPNLKPTELGFDVQDAARAGISQTPEGQALSAARAAQAERITPEQAGQAIQTDLGGVRALREAARDSRANVDYRLAREAPETVGIERMVAVERPGEPIITRPEGAPRFSDAAPRPMDPPPVVEASAAAGPESLARFVARHGGLRLDGDVVATDLHRFNIPGMGNVAREGGKGIDNFWRERLIEAGYFRPDADGGAARDITNELLRKLQNEQRGVPSFPVDDARQAAAARGRQGQVTDEFRAAQSQAESSLDEALSRAGVPPESLSPEIRSRTVGALMRGEHVDPLEAYERTVGAMVEPPAPYVKSTTVTEEIPDVRFGQVDPRPALAAVAEQGRTAKGDVRGSLGSFGRDLRAPDGEIDLSVAGNLKARERQDMRIKRAQEFGDGTKVRDLTITRNALDEQLKRVPEVAVADANYARNSVPLAPFERPNAPLNRITARENAPGREPGPFRTPAEQVPEAITGPTALREALANGSAATREAAERRLSTQILDAVTDAKGDVSAETLRKAMRENADVLDQMPALRDRLSHLVVAREGMARVEASPLGRIAQRPDVKSAISVLFPSDPLANSQEEIRSAVQALARNNPHAARDMVRIYMETVFNEATQETKGIAKQYGGAGFASAIRGNGQQRHNLEAAIRALPEGDTLWTGLDRMLTTLEATGYRPQKGSDTAFNQAIQARLKEGKGTVGQAINDVVSGAVAGATVGGPSGALGGALVGGRRGGSKVLQERRVLKDSEAIARILTDPRALSMIRSLSRQEPGSRSAEVLTSKLIQIGGRGLSSASQSSASPTH
;
A
#
# COMPACT_ATOMS: atom_id res chain seq x y z
N MET A 1 10.63 52.53 -10.80
CA MET A 1 11.09 51.61 -11.86
C MET A 1 10.08 50.47 -11.86
N ALA A 2 8.82 50.76 -12.21
CA ALA A 2 8.27 50.95 -13.57
C ALA A 2 8.40 49.64 -14.34
N ASP A 3 7.37 48.79 -14.38
CA ASP A 3 6.18 48.91 -15.24
C ASP A 3 6.57 49.21 -16.69
N ASP A 4 6.64 48.16 -17.50
CA ASP A 4 6.25 48.19 -18.91
C ASP A 4 6.40 46.77 -19.47
N LEU A 5 5.32 46.25 -20.06
CA LEU A 5 5.28 45.36 -21.24
C LEU A 5 3.87 44.76 -21.36
N TRP A 6 2.94 45.60 -21.79
CA TRP A 6 1.75 45.21 -22.55
C TRP A 6 1.72 46.03 -23.84
N ALA A 7 1.23 45.38 -24.90
CA ALA A 7 0.76 45.93 -26.17
C ALA A 7 1.73 45.95 -27.36
N GLU A 8 1.60 44.93 -28.22
CA GLU A 8 1.55 45.16 -29.67
C GLU A 8 0.81 43.99 -30.35
N PHE A 9 -0.41 44.24 -30.84
CA PHE A 9 -0.98 43.78 -32.12
C PHE A 9 -2.49 44.06 -32.14
N ARG A 10 -2.83 45.27 -32.61
CA ARG A 10 -4.16 45.62 -33.16
C ARG A 10 -3.95 45.98 -34.63
N VAL A 11 -4.64 45.27 -35.53
CA VAL A 11 -4.86 45.71 -36.91
C VAL A 11 -6.37 45.93 -37.10
N LYS A 12 -6.70 47.07 -37.72
CA LYS A 12 -8.06 47.60 -37.98
C LYS A 12 -8.61 47.11 -39.35
N PRO A 13 -9.91 47.34 -39.65
CA PRO A 13 -10.77 46.47 -40.46
C PRO A 13 -10.79 46.82 -41.96
N THR A 14 -11.30 45.89 -42.77
CA THR A 14 -11.74 46.14 -44.15
C THR A 14 -13.11 45.51 -44.42
N ALA A 15 -13.82 46.12 -45.35
CA ALA A 15 -15.28 46.17 -45.49
C ALA A 15 -15.94 44.95 -46.15
N ALA A 16 -17.27 44.91 -46.00
CA ALA A 16 -18.23 43.96 -46.58
C ALA A 16 -18.36 44.06 -48.11
N PRO A 17 -19.01 43.05 -48.73
CA PRO A 17 -20.04 43.32 -49.72
C PRO A 17 -21.39 42.61 -49.43
N GLU A 18 -22.41 43.14 -50.10
CA GLU A 18 -23.85 42.91 -49.96
C GLU A 18 -24.39 41.52 -50.36
N SER A 19 -25.65 41.35 -49.93
CA SER A 19 -26.67 40.32 -50.09
C SER A 19 -26.85 39.60 -51.42
N ALA A 20 -27.21 38.32 -51.32
CA ALA A 20 -28.20 37.67 -52.19
C ALA A 20 -29.07 36.69 -51.38
N SER A 21 -30.37 36.77 -51.63
CA SER A 21 -31.52 36.11 -50.96
C SER A 21 -31.78 34.66 -51.38
N ALA A 22 -32.29 33.82 -50.47
CA ALA A 22 -33.14 32.65 -50.77
C ALA A 22 -33.87 32.17 -49.47
N PRO A 23 -34.99 31.41 -49.56
CA PRO A 23 -36.22 31.70 -48.81
C PRO A 23 -36.56 30.74 -47.64
N SER A 24 -37.51 31.18 -46.81
CA SER A 24 -38.16 30.45 -45.70
C SER A 24 -38.85 29.14 -46.10
N PRO A 25 -39.03 28.22 -45.14
CA PRO A 25 -40.20 27.35 -45.09
C PRO A 25 -41.06 27.62 -43.84
N ALA A 26 -42.38 27.55 -44.03
CA ALA A 26 -43.40 27.44 -42.98
C ALA A 26 -43.97 25.98 -43.01
N PRO A 27 -44.94 25.57 -42.16
CA PRO A 27 -44.75 24.53 -41.14
C PRO A 27 -45.65 23.27 -41.32
N ALA A 28 -45.38 22.20 -40.56
CA ALA A 28 -46.33 21.09 -40.23
C ALA A 28 -45.67 20.25 -39.11
N GLU A 29 -46.21 20.17 -37.89
CA GLU A 29 -47.31 19.29 -37.43
C GLU A 29 -47.07 17.78 -37.63
N ASP A 30 -47.38 17.01 -36.57
CA ASP A 30 -47.38 15.54 -36.43
C ASP A 30 -46.07 14.75 -36.23
N GLN A 31 -45.55 14.75 -34.99
CA GLN A 31 -44.65 13.69 -34.49
C GLN A 31 -45.05 13.10 -33.11
N TRP A 32 -46.32 13.24 -32.71
CA TRP A 32 -46.84 12.76 -31.41
C TRP A 32 -47.57 11.40 -31.44
N ALA A 33 -47.33 10.56 -32.45
CA ALA A 33 -48.08 9.30 -32.64
C ALA A 33 -47.30 7.98 -32.44
N ALA A 34 -46.03 7.99 -31.98
CA ALA A 34 -45.24 6.76 -31.85
C ALA A 34 -44.97 6.26 -30.41
N PHE A 35 -45.53 6.91 -29.38
CA PHE A 35 -45.35 6.49 -27.97
C PHE A 35 -46.59 5.79 -27.41
N ARG A 36 -46.91 4.59 -27.91
CA ARG A 36 -47.80 3.66 -27.22
C ARG A 36 -47.66 2.21 -27.71
N ALA A 37 -46.62 1.51 -27.24
CA ALA A 37 -46.65 0.06 -27.05
C ALA A 37 -45.50 -0.41 -26.12
N LYS A 38 -45.83 -1.27 -25.17
CA LYS A 38 -44.96 -2.07 -24.29
C LYS A 38 -45.59 -3.48 -24.29
N PRO A 39 -44.92 -4.56 -23.82
CA PRO A 39 -43.51 -4.95 -23.97
C PRO A 39 -43.40 -6.42 -24.49
N GLU A 40 -42.31 -6.81 -25.15
CA GLU A 40 -41.98 -8.23 -25.30
C GLU A 40 -40.48 -8.47 -25.08
N ALA A 41 -40.17 -9.61 -24.48
CA ALA A 41 -38.94 -9.93 -23.77
C ALA A 41 -37.73 -10.13 -24.70
N ALA A 42 -36.56 -9.65 -24.26
CA ALA A 42 -35.28 -9.88 -24.94
C ALA A 42 -34.43 -10.94 -24.18
N PRO A 43 -33.78 -11.89 -24.89
CA PRO A 43 -32.87 -12.86 -24.31
C PRO A 43 -31.46 -12.27 -24.07
N ALA A 44 -30.66 -12.96 -23.24
CA ALA A 44 -29.32 -12.56 -22.80
C ALA A 44 -28.27 -12.51 -23.93
N PRO A 45 -27.26 -11.62 -23.86
CA PRO A 45 -26.24 -11.52 -24.90
C PRO A 45 -25.07 -12.52 -24.74
N GLU A 46 -24.78 -13.20 -25.84
CA GLU A 46 -23.57 -13.99 -26.13
C GLU A 46 -22.29 -13.14 -26.15
N ARG A 47 -21.17 -13.78 -25.80
CA ARG A 47 -19.81 -13.22 -25.87
C ARG A 47 -19.33 -13.17 -27.33
N ALA A 48 -18.99 -11.99 -27.83
CA ALA A 48 -18.36 -11.81 -29.13
C ALA A 48 -16.85 -12.13 -29.08
N SER A 49 -16.44 -13.08 -29.91
CA SER A 49 -15.06 -13.37 -30.32
C SER A 49 -14.55 -12.33 -31.33
N GLY A 50 -13.32 -11.85 -31.16
CA GLY A 50 -12.70 -10.82 -32.01
C GLY A 50 -12.16 -11.33 -33.37
N PRO A 51 -11.74 -10.43 -34.28
CA PRO A 51 -11.15 -10.78 -35.57
C PRO A 51 -9.62 -11.02 -35.51
N ALA A 52 -9.13 -11.95 -36.33
CA ALA A 52 -7.74 -12.39 -36.42
C ALA A 52 -6.85 -11.47 -37.31
N PRO A 53 -5.53 -11.36 -37.04
CA PRO A 53 -4.59 -10.58 -37.84
C PRO A 53 -3.98 -11.36 -39.03
N ALA A 54 -3.61 -10.62 -40.09
CA ALA A 54 -3.02 -11.12 -41.33
C ALA A 54 -1.50 -11.47 -41.22
N PRO A 55 -0.95 -12.35 -42.08
CA PRO A 55 0.41 -12.88 -41.96
C PRO A 55 1.51 -11.98 -42.56
N ALA A 56 2.70 -12.05 -41.98
CA ALA A 56 3.92 -11.33 -42.38
C ALA A 56 4.76 -12.09 -43.45
N PRO A 57 5.58 -11.40 -44.26
CA PRO A 57 6.40 -12.00 -45.32
C PRO A 57 7.65 -12.73 -44.79
N PRO A 58 8.22 -13.69 -45.56
CA PRO A 58 9.31 -14.56 -45.11
C PRO A 58 10.70 -13.89 -45.14
N ALA A 59 11.55 -14.26 -44.18
CA ALA A 59 12.94 -13.81 -44.08
C ALA A 59 13.90 -14.61 -45.00
N PRO A 60 14.99 -14.00 -45.50
CA PRO A 60 16.01 -14.68 -46.30
C PRO A 60 16.94 -15.52 -45.43
N ALA A 61 17.48 -16.60 -46.02
CA ALA A 61 18.41 -17.52 -45.38
C ALA A 61 19.89 -17.21 -45.68
N ALA A 62 20.73 -17.68 -44.75
CA ALA A 62 22.17 -17.95 -44.79
C ALA A 62 23.17 -16.86 -44.32
N GLY A 63 23.88 -17.20 -43.23
CA GLY A 63 25.34 -17.07 -43.14
C GLY A 63 25.90 -16.06 -42.12
N SER A 64 26.37 -16.53 -40.96
CA SER A 64 27.74 -16.25 -40.45
C SER A 64 27.96 -16.81 -39.04
N GLU A 65 29.15 -17.35 -38.83
CA GLU A 65 29.77 -18.05 -37.68
C GLU A 65 29.71 -17.43 -36.28
N ALA A 66 28.88 -16.42 -35.99
CA ALA A 66 28.91 -15.73 -34.69
C ALA A 66 27.82 -16.18 -33.68
N ALA A 67 26.95 -17.13 -34.01
CA ALA A 67 25.82 -17.54 -33.16
C ALA A 67 26.05 -18.81 -32.31
N ALA A 68 27.24 -19.44 -32.38
CA ALA A 68 27.50 -20.72 -31.73
C ALA A 68 28.14 -20.64 -30.33
N VAL A 69 28.49 -19.46 -29.82
CA VAL A 69 29.18 -19.31 -28.52
C VAL A 69 28.22 -19.03 -27.34
N GLY A 70 26.92 -18.84 -27.57
CA GLY A 70 25.98 -18.34 -26.55
C GLY A 70 25.03 -19.33 -25.87
N ARG A 71 25.06 -20.64 -26.16
CA ARG A 71 24.02 -21.60 -25.68
C ARG A 71 24.52 -22.75 -24.81
N GLY A 72 25.69 -22.62 -24.17
CA GLY A 72 26.23 -23.62 -23.23
C GLY A 72 25.95 -23.35 -21.75
N LEU A 73 25.30 -22.24 -21.40
CA LEU A 73 25.25 -21.74 -20.01
C LEU A 73 23.89 -21.91 -19.29
N LEU A 74 22.97 -22.67 -19.87
CA LEU A 74 21.69 -22.97 -19.24
C LEU A 74 21.38 -24.44 -19.45
N ASN A 75 21.74 -25.28 -18.47
CA ASN A 75 20.93 -26.38 -17.92
C ASN A 75 21.82 -27.35 -17.13
N GLY A 76 21.68 -27.35 -15.80
CA GLY A 76 22.33 -28.33 -14.94
C GLY A 76 21.89 -28.21 -13.49
N VAL A 77 20.67 -28.64 -13.17
CA VAL A 77 20.29 -28.96 -11.78
C VAL A 77 19.49 -30.27 -11.77
N PRO A 78 19.96 -31.34 -11.11
CA PRO A 78 19.21 -32.57 -10.89
C PRO A 78 18.30 -32.46 -9.65
N VAL A 79 17.09 -33.00 -9.72
CA VAL A 79 16.16 -33.12 -8.58
C VAL A 79 15.62 -34.55 -8.49
N VAL A 80 15.51 -35.04 -7.25
CA VAL A 80 15.10 -36.40 -6.87
C VAL A 80 13.59 -36.46 -6.58
N GLY A 81 12.89 -37.50 -7.07
CA GLY A 81 11.67 -38.04 -6.45
C GLY A 81 10.47 -38.38 -7.37
N PRO A 82 9.71 -39.47 -7.09
CA PRO A 82 8.85 -40.19 -8.05
C PRO A 82 7.52 -39.53 -8.48
N TYR A 83 7.24 -38.28 -8.09
CA TYR A 83 6.07 -37.53 -8.59
C TYR A 83 6.33 -36.80 -9.93
N LEU A 84 7.54 -36.91 -10.48
CA LEU A 84 7.98 -36.18 -11.69
C LEU A 84 7.78 -36.91 -13.02
N LEU A 85 7.44 -38.20 -13.05
CA LEU A 85 7.28 -38.93 -14.33
C LEU A 85 6.21 -38.31 -15.24
N GLY A 86 5.11 -37.83 -14.67
CA GLY A 86 4.08 -37.10 -15.43
C GLY A 86 4.52 -35.70 -15.89
N GLY A 87 5.45 -35.04 -15.19
CA GLY A 87 5.96 -33.71 -15.54
C GLY A 87 7.06 -33.75 -16.60
N VAL A 88 7.94 -34.76 -16.54
CA VAL A 88 9.05 -34.95 -17.49
C VAL A 88 8.53 -35.49 -18.82
N ASN A 89 7.53 -36.39 -18.82
CA ASN A 89 6.91 -36.86 -20.06
C ASN A 89 6.19 -35.72 -20.80
N ARG A 90 5.57 -34.80 -20.06
CA ARG A 90 4.98 -33.57 -20.62
C ARG A 90 6.04 -32.61 -21.14
N ALA A 91 7.15 -32.41 -20.42
CA ALA A 91 8.23 -31.56 -20.90
C ALA A 91 8.90 -32.14 -22.17
N ALA A 92 9.13 -33.45 -22.22
CA ALA A 92 9.66 -34.15 -23.39
C ALA A 92 8.68 -34.12 -24.58
N ALA A 93 7.38 -34.29 -24.33
CA ALA A 93 6.33 -34.19 -25.33
C ALA A 93 6.16 -32.76 -25.86
N ALA A 94 6.32 -31.73 -25.01
CA ALA A 94 6.30 -30.33 -25.45
C ALA A 94 7.50 -29.98 -26.34
N VAL A 95 8.69 -30.45 -25.98
CA VAL A 95 9.91 -30.25 -26.77
C VAL A 95 9.84 -31.01 -28.09
N ARG A 96 9.34 -32.25 -28.10
CA ARG A 96 9.16 -33.03 -29.33
C ARG A 96 8.02 -32.52 -30.20
N ALA A 97 6.91 -32.07 -29.63
CA ALA A 97 5.83 -31.42 -30.37
C ALA A 97 6.33 -30.16 -31.08
N LEU A 98 7.21 -29.38 -30.43
CA LEU A 98 7.85 -28.20 -31.02
C LEU A 98 8.91 -28.54 -32.07
N GLN A 99 9.67 -29.63 -31.89
CA GLN A 99 10.66 -30.09 -32.87
C GLN A 99 10.03 -30.76 -34.09
N ASN A 100 8.92 -31.49 -33.91
CA ASN A 100 8.30 -32.33 -34.94
C ASN A 100 7.02 -31.73 -35.55
N GLY A 101 6.51 -30.60 -35.02
CA GLY A 101 5.29 -29.96 -35.50
C GLY A 101 3.99 -30.73 -35.21
N THR A 102 4.03 -31.68 -34.27
CA THR A 102 2.89 -32.54 -33.87
C THR A 102 2.14 -31.97 -32.67
N THR A 103 0.93 -32.47 -32.41
CA THR A 103 0.15 -31.97 -31.25
C THR A 103 0.66 -32.57 -29.95
N PHE A 104 0.74 -31.74 -28.90
CA PHE A 104 1.22 -32.14 -27.57
C PHE A 104 0.55 -33.42 -27.01
N PRO A 105 -0.77 -33.65 -27.16
CA PRO A 105 -1.40 -34.87 -26.66
C PRO A 105 -0.98 -36.14 -27.39
N GLU A 106 -0.66 -36.07 -28.69
CA GLU A 106 -0.15 -37.22 -29.47
C GLU A 106 1.26 -37.60 -29.04
N GLU A 107 2.14 -36.62 -28.83
CA GLU A 107 3.52 -36.89 -28.39
C GLU A 107 3.60 -37.36 -26.94
N LEU A 108 2.72 -36.86 -26.06
CA LEU A 108 2.64 -37.36 -24.69
C LEU A 108 2.28 -38.84 -24.67
N LYS A 109 1.34 -39.26 -25.52
CA LYS A 109 0.91 -40.65 -25.65
C LYS A 109 2.02 -41.56 -26.21
N ASN A 110 2.80 -41.07 -27.18
CA ASN A 110 3.95 -41.80 -27.73
C ASN A 110 5.10 -41.95 -26.72
N VAL A 111 5.36 -40.93 -25.91
CA VAL A 111 6.38 -40.94 -24.86
C VAL A 111 5.99 -41.87 -23.72
N GLU A 112 4.72 -41.91 -23.33
CA GLU A 112 4.22 -42.82 -22.29
C GLU A 112 4.22 -44.28 -22.76
N ALA A 113 3.82 -44.56 -24.00
CA ALA A 113 3.86 -45.91 -24.58
C ALA A 113 5.28 -46.47 -24.69
N PHE A 114 6.28 -45.62 -24.96
CA PHE A 114 7.69 -46.01 -24.99
C PHE A 114 8.24 -46.35 -23.58
N GLY A 115 7.80 -45.61 -22.55
CA GLY A 115 8.15 -45.88 -21.16
C GLY A 115 7.59 -47.21 -20.65
N GLU A 116 6.34 -47.53 -21.02
CA GLU A 116 5.73 -48.82 -20.69
C GLU A 116 6.39 -50.00 -21.40
N ALA A 117 6.79 -49.85 -22.67
CA ALA A 117 7.51 -50.89 -23.41
C ALA A 117 8.88 -51.20 -22.78
N THR A 118 9.61 -50.16 -22.37
CA THR A 118 10.94 -50.28 -21.76
C THR A 118 10.89 -50.93 -20.37
N ALA A 119 9.86 -50.64 -19.57
CA ALA A 119 9.64 -51.25 -18.26
C ALA A 119 9.21 -52.72 -18.34
N LYS A 120 8.55 -53.12 -19.43
CA LYS A 120 8.17 -54.52 -19.71
C LYS A 120 9.35 -55.37 -20.17
N GLU A 121 10.36 -54.76 -20.80
CA GLU A 121 11.51 -55.46 -21.38
C GLU A 121 12.67 -55.71 -20.40
N ASN A 122 12.69 -55.06 -19.22
CA ASN A 122 13.74 -55.29 -18.22
C ASN A 122 13.18 -55.56 -16.79
N PRO A 123 12.64 -56.75 -16.52
CA PRO A 123 12.06 -57.10 -15.22
C PRO A 123 13.07 -57.38 -14.09
N TRP A 124 14.38 -57.40 -14.37
CA TRP A 124 15.40 -57.90 -13.44
C TRP A 124 16.14 -56.85 -12.61
N SER A 125 15.73 -55.58 -12.63
CA SER A 125 16.43 -54.52 -11.89
C SER A 125 15.96 -54.32 -10.45
N SER A 126 15.11 -55.19 -9.88
CA SER A 126 14.60 -55.05 -8.51
C SER A 126 15.20 -56.03 -7.48
N THR A 127 16.16 -56.89 -7.82
CA THR A 127 16.83 -57.73 -6.81
C THR A 127 18.22 -58.21 -7.24
N GLY A 128 19.28 -57.71 -6.57
CA GLY A 128 20.63 -58.30 -6.52
C GLY A 128 21.69 -57.72 -7.46
N GLY A 129 22.72 -57.06 -6.92
CA GLY A 129 23.86 -56.62 -7.74
C GLY A 129 24.91 -55.73 -7.06
N GLU A 130 25.33 -56.03 -5.83
CA GLU A 130 26.58 -55.49 -5.28
C GLU A 130 27.77 -56.22 -5.93
N LEU A 131 28.30 -55.63 -7.00
CA LEU A 131 29.69 -55.71 -7.51
C LEU A 131 29.67 -55.16 -8.95
N VAL A 132 30.60 -54.24 -9.26
CA VAL A 132 30.83 -53.61 -10.58
C VAL A 132 30.01 -52.33 -10.87
N GLY A 133 30.19 -51.30 -10.02
CA GLY A 133 29.65 -49.95 -10.24
C GLY A 133 30.58 -49.03 -11.05
N GLY A 134 31.01 -49.44 -12.25
CA GLY A 134 32.02 -48.71 -13.04
C GLY A 134 31.67 -48.40 -14.50
N VAL A 135 30.50 -48.77 -15.04
CA VAL A 135 30.22 -48.66 -16.49
C VAL A 135 28.80 -48.17 -16.84
N LEU A 136 28.15 -47.36 -15.99
CA LEU A 136 26.80 -46.83 -16.31
C LEU A 136 26.81 -45.43 -16.95
N GLY A 137 27.94 -44.72 -16.98
CA GLY A 137 28.04 -43.38 -17.56
C GLY A 137 28.12 -43.32 -19.09
N THR A 138 28.31 -44.45 -19.77
CA THR A 138 28.54 -44.50 -21.22
C THR A 138 27.40 -45.14 -22.01
N ALA A 139 26.37 -45.69 -21.36
CA ALA A 139 25.28 -46.41 -22.04
C ALA A 139 24.54 -45.58 -23.12
N PRO A 140 24.24 -44.27 -22.91
CA PRO A 140 23.62 -43.46 -23.96
C PRO A 140 24.57 -43.13 -25.12
N LEU A 141 25.87 -43.03 -24.86
CA LEU A 141 26.91 -42.71 -25.86
C LEU A 141 27.30 -43.94 -26.70
N VAL A 142 27.34 -45.13 -26.08
CA VAL A 142 27.56 -46.42 -26.75
C VAL A 142 26.37 -46.80 -27.63
N ALA A 143 25.15 -46.44 -27.23
CA ALA A 143 23.95 -46.62 -28.06
C ALA A 143 23.92 -45.68 -29.28
N ALA A 144 24.43 -44.44 -29.13
CA ALA A 144 24.45 -43.44 -30.20
C ALA A 144 25.55 -43.67 -31.25
N ALA A 145 26.68 -44.29 -30.88
CA ALA A 145 27.79 -44.58 -31.80
C ALA A 145 28.62 -45.81 -31.38
N PRO A 146 28.14 -47.04 -31.62
CA PRO A 146 28.80 -48.28 -31.16
C PRO A 146 30.24 -48.45 -31.67
N ALA A 147 30.53 -47.96 -32.89
CA ALA A 147 31.84 -48.08 -33.50
C ALA A 147 32.89 -47.10 -32.91
N ALA A 148 32.48 -45.92 -32.45
CA ALA A 148 33.37 -44.91 -31.86
C ALA A 148 33.85 -45.28 -30.44
N PHE A 149 33.10 -46.15 -29.76
CA PHE A 149 33.41 -46.67 -28.42
C PHE A 149 33.82 -48.15 -28.42
N GLY A 150 34.14 -48.71 -29.60
CA GLY A 150 34.70 -50.07 -29.71
C GLY A 150 33.73 -51.23 -29.50
N ALA A 151 32.42 -50.98 -29.45
CA ALA A 151 31.36 -52.00 -29.30
C ALA A 151 30.91 -52.63 -30.64
N GLY A 152 31.55 -52.27 -31.77
CA GLY A 152 31.34 -52.90 -33.08
C GLY A 152 32.44 -53.88 -33.48
N VAL A 153 32.11 -54.87 -34.31
CA VAL A 153 32.97 -55.94 -34.84
C VAL A 153 34.09 -55.49 -35.82
N ALA A 154 34.51 -54.22 -35.79
CA ALA A 154 35.52 -53.68 -36.71
C ALA A 154 36.95 -54.16 -36.39
N SER A 155 37.81 -54.28 -37.41
CA SER A 155 39.22 -54.70 -37.30
C SER A 155 40.11 -53.69 -36.57
N LEU A 156 41.18 -54.16 -35.92
CA LEU A 156 42.14 -53.37 -35.13
C LEU A 156 42.63 -52.05 -35.80
N PRO A 157 42.94 -52.01 -37.11
CA PRO A 157 43.37 -50.77 -37.77
C PRO A 157 42.28 -49.70 -37.83
N VAL A 158 41.02 -50.10 -38.00
CA VAL A 158 39.86 -49.19 -38.04
C VAL A 158 39.58 -48.62 -36.64
N ARG A 159 39.84 -49.40 -35.58
CA ARG A 159 39.76 -48.93 -34.19
C ARG A 159 40.88 -47.95 -33.85
N MET A 160 42.11 -48.18 -34.31
CA MET A 160 43.21 -47.23 -34.16
C MET A 160 42.92 -45.90 -34.86
N LEU A 161 42.30 -45.94 -36.04
CA LEU A 161 41.95 -44.75 -36.82
C LEU A 161 40.79 -43.98 -36.17
N ALA A 162 39.76 -44.67 -35.68
CA ALA A 162 38.63 -44.05 -34.97
C ALA A 162 39.04 -43.46 -33.60
N SER A 163 39.92 -44.14 -32.85
CA SER A 163 40.46 -43.65 -31.58
C SER A 163 41.48 -42.52 -31.78
N GLY A 164 42.28 -42.56 -32.85
CA GLY A 164 43.14 -41.46 -33.26
C GLY A 164 42.33 -40.22 -33.66
N ALA A 165 41.24 -40.38 -34.41
CA ALA A 165 40.37 -39.27 -34.79
C ALA A 165 39.63 -38.66 -33.57
N SER A 166 39.08 -39.51 -32.69
CA SER A 166 38.38 -39.05 -31.48
C SER A 166 39.35 -38.39 -30.49
N GLY A 167 40.53 -38.98 -30.31
CA GLY A 167 41.61 -38.40 -29.52
C GLY A 167 42.08 -37.07 -30.08
N ALA A 168 42.20 -36.93 -31.41
CA ALA A 168 42.54 -35.67 -32.06
C ALA A 168 41.50 -34.59 -31.78
N THR A 169 40.20 -34.90 -31.91
CA THR A 169 39.12 -33.92 -31.68
C THR A 169 39.04 -33.49 -30.21
N LEU A 170 39.24 -34.40 -29.27
CA LEU A 170 39.23 -34.09 -27.84
C LEU A 170 40.48 -33.31 -27.42
N GLY A 171 41.65 -33.67 -27.96
CA GLY A 171 42.89 -32.95 -27.73
C GLY A 171 42.88 -31.53 -28.31
N ALA A 172 42.24 -31.33 -29.46
CA ALA A 172 42.02 -30.00 -30.03
C ALA A 172 41.06 -29.16 -29.18
N ALA A 173 39.94 -29.75 -28.72
CA ALA A 173 38.96 -29.06 -27.91
C ALA A 173 39.50 -28.67 -26.51
N ASP A 174 40.19 -29.58 -25.82
CA ASP A 174 40.81 -29.28 -24.51
C ASP A 174 41.92 -28.23 -24.64
N SER A 175 42.72 -28.29 -25.71
CA SER A 175 43.78 -27.31 -25.93
C SER A 175 43.23 -25.94 -26.32
N ALA A 176 42.20 -25.88 -27.18
CA ALA A 176 41.54 -24.63 -27.56
C ALA A 176 40.87 -23.93 -26.36
N VAL A 177 40.34 -24.71 -25.40
CA VAL A 177 39.77 -24.18 -24.15
C VAL A 177 40.86 -23.66 -23.19
N ARG A 178 42.06 -24.28 -23.19
CA ARG A 178 43.17 -23.87 -22.31
C ARG A 178 44.05 -22.76 -22.87
N SER A 179 43.98 -22.51 -24.17
CA SER A 179 44.79 -21.51 -24.88
C SER A 179 43.96 -20.36 -25.44
N ASP A 180 42.77 -20.10 -24.90
CA ASP A 180 41.84 -19.03 -25.33
C ASP A 180 41.63 -18.98 -26.86
N GLY A 181 41.51 -20.15 -27.50
CA GLY A 181 41.23 -20.25 -28.93
C GLY A 181 42.44 -20.16 -29.86
N ASP A 182 43.68 -20.24 -29.36
CA ASP A 182 44.87 -20.31 -30.21
C ASP A 182 44.87 -21.58 -31.12
N ALA A 183 44.76 -21.35 -32.42
CA ALA A 183 44.73 -22.40 -33.44
C ALA A 183 46.02 -23.24 -33.49
N GLY A 184 47.18 -22.68 -33.16
CA GLY A 184 48.46 -23.40 -33.12
C GLY A 184 48.51 -24.42 -31.98
N ALA A 185 47.96 -24.05 -30.82
CA ALA A 185 47.83 -24.92 -29.65
C ALA A 185 46.75 -25.99 -29.84
N ALA A 186 45.65 -25.67 -30.51
CA ALA A 186 44.61 -26.63 -30.87
C ALA A 186 45.13 -27.71 -31.84
N ILE A 187 45.96 -27.32 -32.83
CA ILE A 187 46.58 -28.26 -33.77
C ILE A 187 47.62 -29.15 -33.07
N ALA A 188 48.44 -28.58 -32.17
CA ALA A 188 49.38 -29.35 -31.35
C ALA A 188 48.65 -30.32 -30.40
N GLY A 189 47.54 -29.88 -29.79
CA GLY A 189 46.65 -30.69 -28.96
C GLY A 189 45.98 -31.83 -29.71
N ALA A 190 45.55 -31.58 -30.95
CA ALA A 190 45.03 -32.62 -31.84
C ALA A 190 46.11 -33.66 -32.18
N GLY A 191 47.35 -33.24 -32.42
CA GLY A 191 48.47 -34.15 -32.66
C GLY A 191 48.76 -35.09 -31.49
N TRP A 192 48.79 -34.57 -30.25
CA TRP A 192 48.99 -35.39 -29.05
C TRP A 192 47.79 -36.28 -28.72
N GLY A 193 46.58 -35.76 -28.90
CA GLY A 193 45.35 -36.52 -28.73
C GLY A 193 45.23 -37.68 -29.72
N ALA A 194 45.64 -37.49 -30.98
CA ALA A 194 45.70 -38.55 -31.98
C ALA A 194 46.73 -39.63 -31.62
N ALA A 195 47.91 -39.22 -31.16
CA ALA A 195 49.00 -40.14 -30.80
C ALA A 195 48.63 -41.00 -29.58
N LEU A 196 48.00 -40.41 -28.55
CA LEU A 196 47.55 -41.14 -27.36
C LEU A 196 46.33 -42.02 -27.65
N GLY A 197 45.41 -41.58 -28.52
CA GLY A 197 44.28 -42.38 -28.98
C GLY A 197 44.68 -43.61 -29.81
N ALA A 198 45.84 -43.57 -30.47
CA ALA A 198 46.37 -44.68 -31.26
C ALA A 198 47.24 -45.68 -30.44
N ALA A 199 47.77 -45.28 -29.28
CA ALA A 199 48.74 -46.05 -28.51
C ALA A 199 48.14 -46.99 -27.42
N GLY A 200 46.81 -47.11 -27.35
CA GLY A 200 46.07 -47.77 -26.27
C GLY A 200 46.28 -49.28 -26.04
N PRO A 201 46.83 -50.07 -26.99
CA PRO A 201 47.26 -51.43 -26.64
C PRO A 201 48.56 -51.86 -27.35
N ALA A 202 49.74 -51.54 -26.79
CA ALA A 202 50.99 -52.22 -27.11
C ALA A 202 52.13 -51.90 -26.12
N VAL A 203 52.28 -52.65 -25.02
CA VAL A 203 53.60 -53.05 -24.45
C VAL A 203 53.39 -54.30 -23.61
N GLY A 204 53.92 -55.45 -24.04
CA GLY A 204 53.82 -56.68 -23.25
C GLY A 204 54.30 -57.95 -23.95
N ALA A 205 55.46 -57.95 -24.61
CA ALA A 205 56.17 -59.18 -24.95
C ALA A 205 57.65 -58.91 -25.22
N GLY A 206 58.52 -59.41 -24.35
CA GLY A 206 59.87 -59.80 -24.74
C GLY A 206 61.04 -58.98 -24.19
N VAL A 207 61.33 -59.06 -22.88
CA VAL A 207 62.72 -59.08 -22.37
C VAL A 207 62.72 -59.85 -21.04
N GLY A 208 63.14 -61.13 -21.06
CA GLY A 208 63.12 -61.98 -19.87
C GLY A 208 64.23 -63.05 -19.80
N LYS A 209 65.27 -62.96 -20.63
CA LYS A 209 66.42 -63.87 -20.56
C LYS A 209 67.70 -63.07 -20.81
N ALA A 210 68.68 -63.25 -19.92
CA ALA A 210 70.04 -62.68 -19.94
C ALA A 210 70.30 -61.37 -19.15
N VAL A 211 70.07 -61.34 -17.82
CA VAL A 211 70.77 -60.38 -16.92
C VAL A 211 71.25 -61.00 -15.57
N GLY A 212 71.09 -62.31 -15.34
CA GLY A 212 71.33 -62.91 -14.01
C GLY A 212 72.78 -63.21 -13.58
N ALA A 213 73.81 -62.94 -14.39
CA ALA A 213 75.12 -63.59 -14.17
C ALA A 213 76.29 -62.70 -13.70
N PHE A 214 76.14 -61.37 -13.57
CA PHE A 214 77.32 -60.52 -13.33
C PHE A 214 77.10 -59.32 -12.39
N THR A 215 76.52 -59.53 -11.20
CA THR A 215 76.61 -58.55 -10.10
C THR A 215 76.56 -59.22 -8.71
N SER A 216 77.67 -59.77 -8.22
CA SER A 216 77.75 -60.13 -6.79
C SER A 216 79.15 -59.94 -6.18
N ARG A 217 79.56 -58.69 -5.97
CA ARG A 217 80.51 -58.33 -4.91
C ARG A 217 80.01 -57.11 -4.14
N GLY A 218 78.98 -57.39 -3.35
CA GLY A 218 78.34 -56.51 -2.36
C GLY A 218 77.12 -57.25 -1.81
N ARG A 219 77.30 -58.10 -0.79
CA ARG A 219 76.35 -59.16 -0.41
C ARG A 219 74.97 -58.67 0.09
N SER A 220 74.85 -57.44 0.59
CA SER A 220 73.58 -56.82 0.98
C SER A 220 72.81 -56.19 -0.20
N ASN A 221 73.50 -55.81 -1.27
CA ASN A 221 72.89 -55.09 -2.42
C ASN A 221 72.02 -56.00 -3.30
N GLY A 222 72.33 -57.30 -3.37
CA GLY A 222 71.56 -58.25 -4.18
C GLY A 222 70.13 -58.48 -3.68
N VAL A 223 69.90 -58.43 -2.37
CA VAL A 223 68.56 -58.57 -1.77
C VAL A 223 67.72 -57.32 -2.00
N VAL A 224 68.33 -56.13 -1.93
CA VAL A 224 67.66 -54.86 -2.24
C VAL A 224 67.32 -54.77 -3.73
N GLN A 225 68.26 -55.12 -4.61
CA GLN A 225 68.04 -55.09 -6.07
C GLN A 225 66.92 -56.06 -6.52
N GLU A 226 66.82 -57.22 -5.89
CA GLU A 226 65.75 -58.20 -6.11
C GLU A 226 64.38 -57.75 -5.54
N ALA A 227 64.39 -56.99 -4.45
CA ALA A 227 63.17 -56.37 -3.91
C ALA A 227 62.65 -55.21 -4.76
N LEU A 228 63.50 -54.62 -5.63
CA LEU A 228 63.15 -53.56 -6.58
C LEU A 228 62.87 -54.09 -8.00
N GLU A 229 62.96 -55.41 -8.22
CA GLU A 229 62.68 -56.03 -9.51
C GLU A 229 61.20 -55.82 -9.91
N GLY A 230 60.98 -55.29 -11.11
CA GLY A 230 59.64 -54.93 -11.63
C GLY A 230 59.23 -53.47 -11.38
N ILE A 231 60.05 -52.68 -10.67
CA ILE A 231 59.83 -51.24 -10.46
C ILE A 231 60.51 -50.44 -11.56
N SER A 232 59.80 -49.52 -12.21
CA SER A 232 60.37 -48.71 -13.28
C SER A 232 61.30 -47.61 -12.75
N GLU A 233 62.17 -47.09 -13.60
CA GLU A 233 63.02 -45.95 -13.24
C GLU A 233 62.20 -44.70 -12.88
N LYS A 234 61.05 -44.52 -13.56
CA LYS A 234 60.11 -43.44 -13.28
C LYS A 234 59.51 -43.57 -11.88
N ASP A 235 59.21 -44.79 -11.44
CA ASP A 235 58.68 -45.02 -10.09
C ASP A 235 59.72 -44.74 -9.01
N LEU A 236 60.99 -45.08 -9.26
CA LEU A 236 62.10 -44.75 -8.37
C LEU A 236 62.32 -43.23 -8.27
N GLU A 237 62.20 -42.52 -9.38
CA GLU A 237 62.24 -41.05 -9.42
C GLU A 237 61.09 -40.43 -8.64
N SER A 238 59.87 -40.88 -8.89
CA SER A 238 58.68 -40.41 -8.19
C SER A 238 58.74 -40.73 -6.68
N ALA A 239 59.29 -41.88 -6.29
CA ALA A 239 59.47 -42.23 -4.88
C ALA A 239 60.54 -41.36 -4.21
N GLN A 240 61.64 -41.05 -4.90
CA GLN A 240 62.64 -40.10 -4.42
C GLN A 240 62.04 -38.70 -4.24
N PHE A 241 61.25 -38.24 -5.21
CA PHE A 241 60.55 -36.96 -5.14
C PHE A 241 59.60 -36.94 -3.93
N LEU A 242 58.82 -38.00 -3.72
CA LEU A 242 57.90 -38.12 -2.59
C LEU A 242 58.63 -38.09 -1.24
N ILE A 243 59.79 -38.76 -1.10
CA ILE A 243 60.60 -38.72 0.13
C ILE A 243 61.16 -37.31 0.39
N GLN A 244 61.64 -36.62 -0.65
CA GLN A 244 62.14 -35.24 -0.50
C GLN A 244 61.00 -34.28 -0.15
N GLN A 245 59.86 -34.41 -0.81
CA GLN A 245 58.65 -33.67 -0.51
C GLN A 245 58.21 -33.87 0.93
N ALA A 246 58.21 -35.12 1.42
CA ALA A 246 57.81 -35.45 2.78
C ALA A 246 58.69 -34.79 3.85
N ARG A 247 60.00 -34.74 3.61
CA ARG A 247 60.96 -34.07 4.51
C ARG A 247 60.84 -32.55 4.50
N ASN A 248 60.44 -31.99 3.36
CA ASN A 248 60.27 -30.55 3.17
C ASN A 248 58.87 -30.06 3.55
N LEU A 249 57.99 -30.93 4.07
CA LEU A 249 56.72 -30.48 4.62
C LEU A 249 56.96 -29.57 5.84
N PRO A 250 56.13 -28.54 6.04
CA PRO A 250 56.17 -27.73 7.24
C PRO A 250 56.02 -28.57 8.52
N GLY A 251 56.56 -28.08 9.65
CA GLY A 251 56.47 -28.81 10.93
C GLY A 251 57.54 -29.89 11.12
N GLY A 252 58.65 -29.83 10.36
CA GLY A 252 59.78 -30.75 10.48
C GLY A 252 59.72 -31.98 9.57
N GLY A 253 58.68 -32.09 8.74
CA GLY A 253 58.53 -33.16 7.76
C GLY A 253 58.19 -34.54 8.33
N VAL A 254 57.81 -35.47 7.46
CA VAL A 254 57.60 -36.88 7.80
C VAL A 254 58.65 -37.73 7.09
N ALA A 255 59.39 -38.54 7.86
CA ALA A 255 60.32 -39.50 7.28
C ALA A 255 59.55 -40.68 6.67
N LEU A 256 59.57 -40.78 5.34
CA LEU A 256 59.13 -41.95 4.59
C LEU A 256 60.30 -42.91 4.38
N THR A 257 60.05 -44.20 4.56
CA THR A 257 60.99 -45.25 4.13
C THR A 257 60.88 -45.49 2.63
N LEU A 258 61.90 -46.11 2.05
CA LEU A 258 61.95 -46.45 0.64
C LEU A 258 60.74 -47.29 0.20
N ASP A 259 60.39 -48.31 0.99
CA ASP A 259 59.27 -49.19 0.69
C ASP A 259 57.92 -48.46 0.73
N GLU A 260 57.71 -47.55 1.69
CA GLU A 260 56.48 -46.74 1.78
C GLU A 260 56.33 -45.83 0.56
N ALA A 261 57.39 -45.12 0.18
CA ALA A 261 57.37 -44.23 -0.96
C ALA A 261 57.17 -44.99 -2.29
N LEU A 262 57.81 -46.15 -2.44
CA LEU A 262 57.63 -47.00 -3.63
C LEU A 262 56.22 -47.57 -3.72
N ASN A 263 55.64 -48.05 -2.62
CA ASN A 263 54.27 -48.54 -2.64
C ASN A 263 53.26 -47.42 -2.90
N ALA A 264 53.49 -46.22 -2.37
CA ALA A 264 52.64 -45.07 -2.66
C ALA A 264 52.65 -44.70 -4.16
N VAL A 265 53.82 -44.71 -4.80
CA VAL A 265 53.97 -44.35 -6.21
C VAL A 265 53.48 -45.45 -7.16
N THR A 266 53.64 -46.72 -6.78
CA THR A 266 53.27 -47.87 -7.61
C THR A 266 51.85 -48.38 -7.37
N GLY A 267 51.06 -47.71 -6.51
CA GLY A 267 49.72 -48.18 -6.13
C GLY A 267 49.72 -49.51 -5.38
N GLY A 268 50.75 -49.75 -4.55
CA GLY A 268 50.90 -50.95 -3.72
C GLY A 268 51.59 -52.14 -4.40
N GLN A 269 52.18 -51.96 -5.59
CA GLN A 269 52.83 -53.05 -6.33
C GLN A 269 54.24 -53.38 -5.81
N ALA A 270 54.89 -52.49 -5.05
CA ALA A 270 56.21 -52.69 -4.43
C ALA A 270 56.18 -53.61 -3.17
N THR A 271 55.41 -54.69 -3.23
CA THR A 271 55.16 -55.64 -2.13
C THR A 271 56.44 -56.29 -1.59
N ARG A 272 57.42 -56.56 -2.45
CA ARG A 272 58.71 -57.16 -2.06
C ARG A 272 59.56 -56.21 -1.21
N ALA A 273 59.54 -54.92 -1.53
CA ALA A 273 60.22 -53.89 -0.73
C ALA A 273 59.62 -53.78 0.67
N SER A 274 58.28 -53.85 0.77
CA SER A 274 57.56 -53.90 2.06
C SER A 274 57.93 -55.15 2.86
N GLN A 275 57.95 -56.32 2.23
CA GLN A 275 58.32 -57.57 2.93
C GLN A 275 59.77 -57.52 3.43
N LEU A 276 60.69 -56.95 2.66
CA LEU A 276 62.07 -56.72 3.09
C LEU A 276 62.13 -55.79 4.32
N ALA A 277 61.45 -54.64 4.27
CA ALA A 277 61.36 -53.70 5.39
C ALA A 277 60.76 -54.36 6.64
N ARG A 278 59.75 -55.23 6.46
CA ARG A 278 59.13 -56.01 7.53
C ARG A 278 60.13 -56.92 8.21
N VAL A 279 60.87 -57.71 7.42
CA VAL A 279 61.85 -58.67 7.95
C VAL A 279 62.94 -57.94 8.73
N VAL A 280 63.41 -56.81 8.22
CA VAL A 280 64.41 -55.95 8.88
C VAL A 280 63.87 -55.33 10.18
N SER A 281 62.61 -54.88 10.20
CA SER A 281 62.00 -54.35 11.43
C SER A 281 61.84 -55.40 12.54
N ASN A 282 61.69 -56.68 12.16
CA ASN A 282 61.46 -57.80 13.07
C ASN A 282 62.72 -58.62 13.39
N SER A 283 63.88 -58.30 12.80
CA SER A 283 65.10 -59.12 12.92
C SER A 283 65.79 -59.03 14.29
N GLY A 284 65.39 -58.09 15.15
CA GLY A 284 66.10 -57.77 16.39
C GLY A 284 67.42 -57.02 16.14
N GLY A 285 68.04 -56.51 17.22
CA GLY A 285 69.28 -55.73 17.20
C GLY A 285 69.20 -54.39 16.45
N GLU A 286 70.32 -53.94 15.88
CA GLU A 286 70.48 -52.56 15.40
C GLU A 286 69.58 -52.21 14.19
N GLY A 287 69.38 -53.12 13.23
CA GLY A 287 68.46 -52.90 12.10
C GLY A 287 67.00 -52.75 12.54
N GLY A 288 66.56 -53.59 13.49
CA GLY A 288 65.25 -53.45 14.13
C GLY A 288 65.14 -52.15 14.94
N ARG A 289 66.21 -51.74 15.65
CA ARG A 289 66.27 -50.47 16.40
C ARG A 289 66.12 -49.26 15.47
N ILE A 290 66.85 -49.20 14.36
CA ILE A 290 66.79 -48.10 13.38
C ILE A 290 65.39 -47.98 12.79
N MET A 291 64.80 -49.08 12.32
CA MET A 291 63.44 -49.06 11.77
C MET A 291 62.41 -48.66 12.83
N ASN A 292 62.52 -49.21 14.05
CA ASN A 292 61.61 -48.87 15.15
C ASN A 292 61.74 -47.42 15.60
N GLU A 293 62.93 -46.84 15.58
CA GLU A 293 63.17 -45.42 15.92
C GLU A 293 62.50 -44.49 14.90
N VAL A 294 62.62 -44.79 13.59
CA VAL A 294 61.91 -44.06 12.52
C VAL A 294 60.39 -44.14 12.70
N TYR A 295 59.85 -45.33 13.00
CA TYR A 295 58.41 -45.49 13.22
C TYR A 295 57.92 -44.91 14.56
N ALA A 296 58.76 -44.88 15.60
CA ALA A 296 58.41 -44.34 16.91
C ALA A 296 58.36 -42.81 16.93
N ALA A 297 59.20 -42.13 16.13
CA ALA A 297 59.17 -40.68 15.98
C ALA A 297 57.95 -40.19 15.15
N ARG A 298 57.36 -41.08 14.35
CA ARG A 298 56.34 -40.72 13.34
C ARG A 298 55.07 -40.07 13.89
N PRO A 299 54.45 -40.53 15.00
CA PRO A 299 53.24 -39.88 15.52
C PRO A 299 53.46 -38.39 15.82
N ALA A 300 54.60 -38.05 16.42
CA ALA A 300 54.96 -36.66 16.70
C ALA A 300 55.25 -35.86 15.42
N SER A 301 55.92 -36.45 14.43
CA SER A 301 56.13 -35.82 13.11
C SER A 301 54.81 -35.54 12.39
N VAL A 302 53.89 -36.50 12.38
CA VAL A 302 52.55 -36.36 11.76
C VAL A 302 51.75 -35.28 12.47
N GLU A 303 51.80 -35.23 13.80
CA GLU A 303 51.15 -34.20 14.60
C GLU A 303 51.71 -32.80 14.33
N ASN A 304 53.03 -32.64 14.28
CA ASN A 304 53.66 -31.35 14.00
C ASN A 304 53.39 -30.87 12.57
N VAL A 305 53.42 -31.78 11.60
CA VAL A 305 53.10 -31.49 10.19
C VAL A 305 51.63 -31.12 10.03
N GLY A 306 50.72 -31.86 10.68
CA GLY A 306 49.29 -31.57 10.70
C GLY A 306 48.99 -30.19 11.30
N LYS A 307 49.51 -29.92 12.51
CA LYS A 307 49.38 -28.60 13.16
C LYS A 307 49.91 -27.47 12.29
N SER A 308 51.09 -27.64 11.69
CA SER A 308 51.69 -26.63 10.82
C SER A 308 50.89 -26.42 9.53
N ALA A 309 50.18 -27.43 9.04
CA ALA A 309 49.27 -27.29 7.90
C ALA A 309 47.99 -26.55 8.30
N PHE A 310 47.43 -26.82 9.48
CA PHE A 310 46.28 -26.08 10.01
C PHE A 310 46.61 -24.60 10.27
N ASP A 311 47.80 -24.32 10.81
CA ASP A 311 48.30 -22.96 11.08
C ASP A 311 48.46 -22.12 9.79
N ARG A 312 48.67 -22.76 8.63
CA ARG A 312 48.68 -22.09 7.33
C ARG A 312 47.29 -21.69 6.86
N VAL A 313 46.26 -22.41 7.27
CA VAL A 313 44.87 -22.10 6.90
C VAL A 313 44.35 -20.95 7.74
N ALA A 314 44.53 -21.03 9.05
CA ALA A 314 44.28 -19.96 10.01
C ALA A 314 45.16 -20.18 11.25
N PRO A 315 45.52 -19.16 12.03
CA PRO A 315 46.10 -19.36 13.37
C PRO A 315 45.08 -20.03 14.32
N PRO A 316 45.51 -20.62 15.45
CA PRO A 316 44.60 -21.18 16.44
C PRO A 316 43.61 -20.13 16.95
N ASN A 317 42.31 -20.42 16.84
CA ASN A 317 41.28 -19.50 17.32
C ASN A 317 41.24 -19.52 18.85
N LEU A 318 41.59 -18.40 19.47
CA LEU A 318 41.63 -18.22 20.92
C LEU A 318 40.24 -17.94 21.53
N LYS A 319 39.22 -17.76 20.69
CA LYS A 319 37.84 -17.41 21.08
C LYS A 319 36.78 -18.25 20.32
N PRO A 320 36.70 -19.57 20.55
CA PRO A 320 35.77 -20.44 19.81
C PRO A 320 34.29 -20.09 19.97
N THR A 321 33.92 -19.42 21.07
CA THR A 321 32.54 -19.03 21.38
C THR A 321 32.06 -17.81 20.59
N GLU A 322 32.94 -16.90 20.18
CA GLU A 322 32.59 -15.72 19.37
C GLU A 322 32.40 -16.10 17.89
N LEU A 323 33.14 -17.11 17.42
CA LEU A 323 33.11 -17.57 16.02
C LEU A 323 31.70 -17.93 15.51
N GLY A 324 30.84 -18.49 16.36
CA GLY A 324 29.47 -18.84 15.97
C GLY A 324 28.66 -17.62 15.52
N PHE A 325 28.81 -16.49 16.22
CA PHE A 325 28.16 -15.24 15.86
C PHE A 325 28.81 -14.61 14.62
N ASP A 326 30.14 -14.60 14.54
CA ASP A 326 30.87 -14.07 13.37
C ASP A 326 30.50 -14.80 12.07
N VAL A 327 30.39 -16.13 12.14
CA VAL A 327 29.97 -16.97 11.01
C VAL A 327 28.51 -16.73 10.66
N GLN A 328 27.63 -16.61 11.65
CA GLN A 328 26.22 -16.31 11.44
C GLN A 328 26.05 -14.93 10.77
N ASP A 329 26.74 -13.90 11.24
CA ASP A 329 26.66 -12.55 10.71
C ASP A 329 27.25 -12.46 9.30
N ALA A 330 28.38 -13.13 9.05
CA ALA A 330 28.93 -13.27 7.70
C ALA A 330 27.97 -13.98 6.75
N ALA A 331 27.27 -15.02 7.23
CA ALA A 331 26.26 -15.72 6.43
C ALA A 331 25.06 -14.82 6.14
N ARG A 332 24.55 -14.09 7.13
CA ARG A 332 23.44 -13.12 6.96
C ARG A 332 23.80 -12.01 5.97
N ALA A 333 25.03 -11.50 6.03
CA ALA A 333 25.55 -10.53 5.07
C ALA A 333 25.69 -11.14 3.66
N GLY A 334 26.12 -12.40 3.57
CA GLY A 334 26.17 -13.14 2.31
C GLY A 334 24.77 -13.30 1.68
N ILE A 335 23.77 -13.64 2.50
CA ILE A 335 22.37 -13.79 2.05
C ILE A 335 21.84 -12.46 1.53
N SER A 336 22.07 -11.34 2.22
CA SER A 336 21.58 -10.02 1.77
C SER A 336 22.22 -9.54 0.47
N GLN A 337 23.40 -10.06 0.12
CA GLN A 337 24.10 -9.77 -1.14
C GLN A 337 23.66 -10.67 -2.30
N THR A 338 22.90 -11.74 -2.05
CA THR A 338 22.35 -12.56 -3.14
C THR A 338 21.34 -11.77 -3.99
N PRO A 339 21.15 -12.10 -5.27
CA PRO A 339 20.12 -11.49 -6.10
C PRO A 339 18.73 -11.57 -5.46
N GLU A 340 18.40 -12.71 -4.83
CA GLU A 340 17.16 -12.94 -4.11
C GLU A 340 17.06 -12.06 -2.85
N GLY A 341 18.17 -11.90 -2.11
CA GLY A 341 18.25 -11.04 -0.91
C GLY A 341 18.05 -9.57 -1.25
N GLN A 342 18.68 -9.11 -2.33
CA GLN A 342 18.50 -7.77 -2.87
C GLN A 342 17.08 -7.55 -3.38
N ALA A 343 16.50 -8.53 -4.09
CA ALA A 343 15.12 -8.48 -4.56
C ALA A 343 14.13 -8.40 -3.39
N LEU A 344 14.35 -9.16 -2.31
CA LEU A 344 13.51 -9.08 -1.10
C LEU A 344 13.66 -7.73 -0.39
N SER A 345 14.89 -7.22 -0.28
CA SER A 345 15.15 -5.90 0.30
C SER A 345 14.44 -4.80 -0.50
N ALA A 346 14.57 -4.81 -1.83
CA ALA A 346 13.90 -3.87 -2.72
C ALA A 346 12.36 -4.01 -2.66
N ALA A 347 11.84 -5.24 -2.64
CA ALA A 347 10.41 -5.49 -2.52
C ALA A 347 9.83 -5.03 -1.18
N ARG A 348 10.60 -5.15 -0.09
CA ARG A 348 10.25 -4.61 1.24
C ARG A 348 10.29 -3.08 1.25
N ALA A 349 11.32 -2.47 0.67
CA ALA A 349 11.44 -1.01 0.56
C ALA A 349 10.35 -0.38 -0.33
N ALA A 350 9.85 -1.11 -1.32
CA ALA A 350 8.73 -0.69 -2.15
C ALA A 350 7.36 -0.79 -1.45
N GLN A 351 7.27 -1.50 -0.31
CA GLN A 351 6.06 -1.48 0.49
C GLN A 351 5.89 -0.10 1.11
N ALA A 352 4.64 0.35 1.17
CA ALA A 352 4.39 1.60 1.85
C ALA A 352 4.61 1.47 3.36
N GLU A 353 5.06 2.55 3.98
CA GLU A 353 5.22 2.62 5.42
C GLU A 353 3.87 2.35 6.12
N ARG A 354 3.95 1.53 7.18
CA ARG A 354 2.80 1.08 7.97
C ARG A 354 2.13 2.27 8.63
N ILE A 355 0.80 2.34 8.56
CA ILE A 355 0.01 3.42 9.16
C ILE A 355 -1.09 2.86 10.05
N THR A 356 -1.46 3.62 11.09
CA THR A 356 -2.55 3.26 11.99
C THR A 356 -3.92 3.45 11.31
N PRO A 357 -4.99 2.79 11.79
CA PRO A 357 -6.35 3.03 11.29
C PRO A 357 -6.75 4.51 11.40
N GLU A 358 -6.36 5.18 12.49
CA GLU A 358 -6.65 6.59 12.72
C GLU A 358 -5.95 7.50 11.68
N GLN A 359 -4.66 7.28 11.41
CA GLN A 359 -3.91 8.06 10.42
C GLN A 359 -4.52 7.92 9.02
N ALA A 360 -4.86 6.69 8.61
CA ALA A 360 -5.53 6.43 7.34
C ALA A 360 -6.90 7.13 7.29
N GLY A 361 -7.68 7.01 8.36
CA GLY A 361 -9.00 7.61 8.44
C GLY A 361 -8.99 9.13 8.42
N GLN A 362 -8.05 9.78 9.12
CA GLN A 362 -7.88 11.23 9.09
C GLN A 362 -7.56 11.72 7.67
N ALA A 363 -6.66 11.03 6.96
CA ALA A 363 -6.31 11.38 5.58
C ALA A 363 -7.51 11.24 4.63
N ILE A 364 -8.23 10.10 4.70
CA ILE A 364 -9.42 9.83 3.89
C ILE A 364 -10.53 10.85 4.18
N GLN A 365 -10.80 11.13 5.45
CA GLN A 365 -11.82 12.11 5.85
C GLN A 365 -11.50 13.52 5.40
N THR A 366 -10.24 13.93 5.56
CA THR A 366 -9.79 15.27 5.14
C THR A 366 -9.95 15.43 3.64
N ASP A 367 -9.51 14.44 2.86
CA ASP A 367 -9.60 14.46 1.41
C ASP A 367 -11.06 14.45 0.92
N LEU A 368 -11.87 13.48 1.36
CA LEU A 368 -13.28 13.38 0.97
C LEU A 368 -14.11 14.58 1.47
N GLY A 369 -13.81 15.09 2.66
CA GLY A 369 -14.41 16.32 3.18
C GLY A 369 -14.07 17.53 2.33
N GLY A 370 -12.82 17.65 1.89
CA GLY A 370 -12.37 18.68 0.95
C GLY A 370 -13.07 18.57 -0.41
N VAL A 371 -13.16 17.37 -0.99
CA VAL A 371 -13.87 17.16 -2.25
C VAL A 371 -15.35 17.53 -2.13
N ARG A 372 -16.02 17.10 -1.05
CA ARG A 372 -17.40 17.48 -0.77
C ARG A 372 -17.55 19.01 -0.70
N ALA A 373 -16.69 19.68 0.05
CA ALA A 373 -16.71 21.14 0.19
C ALA A 373 -16.49 21.86 -1.14
N LEU A 374 -15.56 21.38 -1.99
CA LEU A 374 -15.32 21.92 -3.33
C LEU A 374 -16.54 21.75 -4.25
N ARG A 375 -17.18 20.58 -4.21
CA ARG A 375 -18.41 20.32 -5.00
C ARG A 375 -19.58 21.18 -4.51
N GLU A 376 -19.71 21.35 -3.20
CA GLU A 376 -20.72 22.22 -2.58
C GLU A 376 -20.48 23.69 -2.98
N ALA A 377 -19.25 24.20 -2.87
CA ALA A 377 -18.89 25.55 -3.31
C ALA A 377 -19.12 25.76 -4.83
N ALA A 378 -18.84 24.75 -5.66
CA ALA A 378 -19.10 24.80 -7.10
C ALA A 378 -20.60 24.82 -7.43
N ARG A 379 -21.42 24.04 -6.70
CA ARG A 379 -22.88 24.10 -6.80
C ARG A 379 -23.39 25.48 -6.41
N ASP A 380 -22.97 25.97 -5.25
CA ASP A 380 -23.50 27.19 -4.65
C ASP A 380 -23.08 28.44 -5.45
N SER A 381 -21.84 28.51 -5.95
CA SER A 381 -21.39 29.61 -6.82
C SER A 381 -22.20 29.71 -8.12
N ARG A 382 -22.50 28.58 -8.77
CA ARG A 382 -23.35 28.54 -9.97
C ARG A 382 -24.80 28.88 -9.65
N ALA A 383 -25.33 28.30 -8.56
CA ALA A 383 -26.68 28.59 -8.08
C ALA A 383 -26.86 30.09 -7.81
N ASN A 384 -25.90 30.74 -7.15
CA ASN A 384 -25.96 32.17 -6.84
C ASN A 384 -26.05 33.04 -8.10
N VAL A 385 -25.39 32.65 -9.19
CA VAL A 385 -25.49 33.35 -10.48
C VAL A 385 -26.88 33.13 -11.08
N ASP A 386 -27.34 31.89 -11.18
CA ASP A 386 -28.64 31.55 -11.79
C ASP A 386 -29.81 32.18 -11.02
N TYR A 387 -29.79 32.11 -9.68
CA TYR A 387 -30.80 32.74 -8.83
C TYR A 387 -30.65 34.27 -8.73
N ARG A 388 -29.50 34.85 -9.10
CA ARG A 388 -29.40 36.31 -9.29
C ARG A 388 -30.13 36.72 -10.56
N LEU A 389 -29.88 36.02 -11.68
CA LEU A 389 -30.58 36.27 -12.94
C LEU A 389 -32.10 36.11 -12.78
N ALA A 390 -32.54 35.08 -12.03
CA ALA A 390 -33.95 34.88 -11.73
C ALA A 390 -34.58 36.02 -10.90
N ARG A 391 -33.81 36.68 -10.04
CA ARG A 391 -34.29 37.86 -9.28
C ARG A 391 -34.33 39.13 -10.13
N GLU A 392 -33.55 39.18 -11.20
CA GLU A 392 -33.48 40.29 -12.16
C GLU A 392 -34.45 40.10 -13.35
N ALA A 393 -35.28 39.04 -13.33
CA ALA A 393 -36.24 38.74 -14.38
C ALA A 393 -37.25 39.89 -14.58
N PRO A 394 -37.71 40.14 -15.81
CA PRO A 394 -38.65 41.23 -16.08
C PRO A 394 -40.01 40.99 -15.41
N GLU A 395 -40.65 42.08 -14.97
CA GLU A 395 -42.00 42.06 -14.41
C GLU A 395 -43.02 41.87 -15.55
N THR A 396 -43.55 40.65 -15.68
CA THR A 396 -44.47 40.26 -16.76
C THR A 396 -45.83 39.78 -16.26
N VAL A 397 -45.97 39.57 -14.95
CA VAL A 397 -47.20 39.07 -14.32
C VAL A 397 -47.98 40.24 -13.76
N GLY A 398 -49.11 40.58 -14.40
CA GLY A 398 -50.04 41.59 -13.93
C GLY A 398 -51.05 41.01 -12.93
N ILE A 399 -51.23 41.66 -11.79
CA ILE A 399 -52.32 41.39 -10.86
C ILE A 399 -53.23 42.62 -10.78
N GLU A 400 -54.49 42.43 -11.15
CA GLU A 400 -55.54 43.43 -10.97
C GLU A 400 -55.80 43.68 -9.49
N ARG A 401 -55.78 44.95 -9.10
CA ARG A 401 -56.23 45.44 -7.79
C ARG A 401 -57.13 46.65 -7.98
N MET A 402 -58.05 46.87 -7.05
CA MET A 402 -58.84 48.10 -7.02
C MET A 402 -58.02 49.18 -6.30
N VAL A 403 -57.73 50.29 -6.97
CA VAL A 403 -57.07 51.45 -6.37
C VAL A 403 -58.04 52.63 -6.37
N ALA A 404 -58.17 53.27 -5.22
CA ALA A 404 -58.90 54.53 -5.10
C ALA A 404 -58.07 55.64 -5.75
N VAL A 405 -58.51 56.14 -6.90
CA VAL A 405 -57.90 57.27 -7.61
C VAL A 405 -58.77 58.49 -7.39
N GLU A 406 -58.16 59.59 -6.96
CA GLU A 406 -58.80 60.90 -6.94
C GLU A 406 -58.73 61.51 -8.35
N ARG A 407 -59.84 61.53 -9.08
CA ARG A 407 -59.92 62.30 -10.33
C ARG A 407 -60.31 63.75 -10.03
N PRO A 408 -59.76 64.74 -10.77
CA PRO A 408 -60.38 66.05 -10.85
C PRO A 408 -61.78 65.85 -11.46
N GLY A 409 -62.82 66.14 -10.68
CA GLY A 409 -64.18 66.25 -11.22
C GLY A 409 -64.22 67.31 -12.31
N GLU A 410 -65.21 67.24 -13.21
CA GLU A 410 -65.44 68.26 -14.23
C GLU A 410 -65.31 69.66 -13.60
N PRO A 411 -64.56 70.60 -14.21
CA PRO A 411 -64.47 71.93 -13.67
C PRO A 411 -65.89 72.48 -13.65
N ILE A 412 -66.43 72.68 -12.45
CA ILE A 412 -67.66 73.44 -12.31
C ILE A 412 -67.27 74.85 -12.77
N ILE A 413 -67.53 75.18 -14.03
CA ILE A 413 -67.68 76.56 -14.45
C ILE A 413 -68.93 77.01 -13.71
N THR A 414 -68.73 77.48 -12.48
CA THR A 414 -69.70 78.40 -11.92
C THR A 414 -69.63 79.61 -12.84
N ARG A 415 -70.64 79.77 -13.71
CA ARG A 415 -71.05 81.14 -14.04
C ARG A 415 -71.13 81.85 -12.69
N PRO A 416 -70.50 83.00 -12.49
CA PRO A 416 -70.85 83.80 -11.36
C PRO A 416 -72.29 84.25 -11.60
N GLU A 417 -73.27 83.47 -11.13
CA GLU A 417 -74.35 84.08 -10.38
C GLU A 417 -73.73 84.54 -9.06
N GLY A 418 -72.83 85.52 -9.18
CA GLY A 418 -72.20 86.15 -8.05
C GLY A 418 -73.27 87.00 -7.43
N ALA A 419 -73.58 86.73 -6.16
CA ALA A 419 -74.36 87.65 -5.35
C ALA A 419 -73.85 89.09 -5.56
N PRO A 420 -74.75 90.07 -5.71
CA PRO A 420 -74.37 91.44 -6.02
C PRO A 420 -73.36 91.95 -4.98
N ARG A 421 -72.22 92.46 -5.44
CA ARG A 421 -71.24 93.11 -4.55
C ARG A 421 -71.64 94.55 -4.36
N PHE A 422 -71.46 95.06 -3.16
CA PHE A 422 -71.85 96.41 -2.78
C PHE A 422 -70.64 97.19 -2.28
N SER A 423 -70.59 98.49 -2.58
CA SER A 423 -69.60 99.41 -2.02
C SER A 423 -69.87 99.67 -0.52
N ASP A 424 -68.89 100.24 0.19
CA ASP A 424 -69.06 100.63 1.60
C ASP A 424 -70.18 101.67 1.81
N ALA A 425 -70.63 102.34 0.75
CA ALA A 425 -71.74 103.29 0.78
C ALA A 425 -73.13 102.63 0.69
N ALA A 426 -73.20 101.31 0.47
CA ALA A 426 -74.46 100.60 0.38
C ALA A 426 -75.11 100.42 1.75
N PRO A 427 -76.46 100.38 1.82
CA PRO A 427 -77.15 99.99 3.02
C PRO A 427 -76.65 98.63 3.54
N ARG A 428 -76.50 98.54 4.85
CA ARG A 428 -76.09 97.29 5.50
C ARG A 428 -77.20 96.25 5.38
N PRO A 429 -76.87 94.95 5.23
CA PRO A 429 -77.86 93.89 5.23
C PRO A 429 -78.74 93.95 6.47
N MET A 430 -79.89 93.29 6.43
CA MET A 430 -80.73 93.11 7.62
C MET A 430 -79.91 92.45 8.72
N ASP A 431 -79.90 93.05 9.90
CA ASP A 431 -79.22 92.49 11.06
C ASP A 431 -79.90 91.17 11.46
N PRO A 432 -79.16 90.16 11.98
CA PRO A 432 -79.80 88.97 12.54
C PRO A 432 -80.71 89.37 13.71
N PRO A 433 -81.74 88.55 14.02
CA PRO A 433 -82.67 88.86 15.11
C PRO A 433 -81.89 89.09 16.42
N PRO A 434 -82.22 90.15 17.18
CA PRO A 434 -81.45 90.55 18.35
C PRO A 434 -81.41 89.42 19.39
N VAL A 435 -80.21 89.17 19.91
CA VAL A 435 -79.98 88.20 20.98
C VAL A 435 -79.85 88.96 22.30
N VAL A 436 -80.72 88.66 23.25
CA VAL A 436 -80.66 89.18 24.62
C VAL A 436 -79.48 88.49 25.30
N GLU A 437 -78.35 89.20 25.40
CA GLU A 437 -77.15 88.68 26.08
C GLU A 437 -77.43 88.45 27.57
N ALA A 438 -77.37 87.18 28.00
CA ALA A 438 -77.18 86.85 29.39
C ALA A 438 -75.71 87.10 29.73
N SER A 439 -75.45 87.94 30.75
CA SER A 439 -74.12 88.48 31.10
C SER A 439 -73.01 87.43 31.12
N ALA A 440 -71.94 87.69 30.36
CA ALA A 440 -70.74 86.89 30.29
C ALA A 440 -69.89 86.99 31.57
N ALA A 441 -69.91 85.93 32.37
CA ALA A 441 -68.85 85.57 33.32
C ALA A 441 -68.65 84.05 33.22
N ALA A 442 -67.39 83.61 33.10
CA ALA A 442 -66.91 82.23 32.91
C ALA A 442 -67.98 81.12 32.98
N GLY A 443 -68.36 80.57 31.81
CA GLY A 443 -69.42 79.56 31.72
C GLY A 443 -69.16 78.32 32.59
N PRO A 444 -70.23 77.68 33.10
CA PRO A 444 -70.11 76.52 33.98
C PRO A 444 -69.35 75.37 33.28
N GLU A 445 -68.45 74.73 34.02
CA GLU A 445 -67.72 73.57 33.54
C GLU A 445 -68.68 72.39 33.28
N SER A 446 -68.39 71.56 32.27
CA SER A 446 -69.18 70.35 32.00
C SER A 446 -68.77 69.20 32.93
N LEU A 447 -69.69 68.28 33.19
CA LEU A 447 -69.48 67.15 34.11
C LEU A 447 -68.29 66.28 33.69
N ALA A 448 -68.12 65.96 32.41
CA ALA A 448 -67.00 65.11 31.95
C ALA A 448 -65.64 65.80 32.11
N ARG A 449 -65.58 67.12 31.87
CA ARG A 449 -64.35 67.91 32.05
C ARG A 449 -63.97 68.00 33.53
N PHE A 450 -64.96 68.20 34.40
CA PHE A 450 -64.78 68.19 35.85
C PHE A 450 -64.23 66.83 36.34
N VAL A 451 -64.82 65.71 35.90
CA VAL A 451 -64.38 64.35 36.30
C VAL A 451 -62.97 64.01 35.79
N ALA A 452 -62.65 64.34 34.53
CA ALA A 452 -61.32 64.08 33.96
C ALA A 452 -60.22 64.87 34.68
N ARG A 453 -60.47 66.16 34.98
CA ARG A 453 -59.55 67.03 35.71
C ARG A 453 -59.25 66.53 37.13
N HIS A 454 -60.26 65.99 37.82
CA HIS A 454 -60.16 65.66 39.24
C HIS A 454 -59.79 64.19 39.55
N GLY A 455 -59.29 63.43 38.58
CA GLY A 455 -58.73 62.10 38.85
C GLY A 455 -59.33 60.97 38.03
N GLY A 456 -60.45 61.18 37.34
CA GLY A 456 -61.17 60.15 36.58
C GLY A 456 -61.85 59.09 37.45
N LEU A 457 -62.81 58.39 36.87
CA LEU A 457 -63.48 57.23 37.46
C LEU A 457 -62.56 56.00 37.45
N ARG A 458 -62.63 55.18 38.50
CA ARG A 458 -61.91 53.90 38.55
C ARG A 458 -62.47 52.93 37.51
N LEU A 459 -61.61 52.07 36.94
CA LEU A 459 -62.03 51.01 36.02
C LEU A 459 -62.53 49.79 36.80
N ASP A 460 -63.73 49.89 37.36
CA ASP A 460 -64.51 48.77 37.90
C ASP A 460 -65.72 48.44 37.00
N GLY A 461 -66.37 47.30 37.27
CA GLY A 461 -67.23 46.57 36.32
C GLY A 461 -68.26 47.40 35.56
N ASP A 462 -68.94 48.33 36.21
CA ASP A 462 -70.00 49.14 35.58
C ASP A 462 -69.45 50.28 34.73
N VAL A 463 -68.26 50.80 35.06
CA VAL A 463 -67.57 51.86 34.30
C VAL A 463 -66.93 51.28 33.03
N VAL A 464 -66.41 50.05 33.10
CA VAL A 464 -65.85 49.34 31.93
C VAL A 464 -66.93 49.07 30.88
N ALA A 465 -68.15 48.72 31.31
CA ALA A 465 -69.26 48.41 30.41
C ALA A 465 -69.77 49.61 29.59
N THR A 466 -69.43 50.85 29.97
CA THR A 466 -69.91 52.08 29.33
C THR A 466 -68.89 52.75 28.41
N ASP A 467 -67.76 52.08 28.13
CA ASP A 467 -66.67 52.56 27.27
C ASP A 467 -66.08 53.94 27.66
N LEU A 468 -66.30 54.40 28.89
CA LEU A 468 -65.78 55.70 29.38
C LEU A 468 -64.24 55.75 29.46
N HIS A 469 -63.59 54.58 29.43
CA HIS A 469 -62.13 54.47 29.31
C HIS A 469 -61.59 54.97 27.96
N ARG A 470 -62.45 55.09 26.94
CA ARG A 470 -62.14 55.64 25.62
C ARG A 470 -62.55 57.12 25.48
N PHE A 471 -63.33 57.65 26.41
CA PHE A 471 -63.78 59.04 26.38
C PHE A 471 -62.67 59.97 26.89
N ASN A 472 -61.87 60.49 25.97
CA ASN A 472 -60.74 61.37 26.26
C ASN A 472 -61.14 62.85 26.17
N ILE A 473 -60.85 63.63 27.21
CA ILE A 473 -60.99 65.08 27.19
C ILE A 473 -59.62 65.70 26.85
N PRO A 474 -59.50 66.45 25.74
CA PRO A 474 -58.25 67.07 25.34
C PRO A 474 -57.61 67.87 26.48
N GLY A 475 -56.36 67.54 26.80
CA GLY A 475 -55.57 68.18 27.86
C GLY A 475 -55.87 67.73 29.30
N MET A 476 -56.83 66.81 29.53
CA MET A 476 -57.20 66.33 30.88
C MET A 476 -57.18 64.79 31.03
N GLY A 477 -57.14 64.07 29.90
CA GLY A 477 -57.07 62.60 29.84
C GLY A 477 -58.45 61.94 29.89
N ASN A 478 -58.44 60.61 30.01
CA ASN A 478 -59.67 59.82 29.93
C ASN A 478 -60.54 59.97 31.19
N VAL A 479 -61.86 60.02 30.99
CA VAL A 479 -62.86 60.12 32.06
C VAL A 479 -62.83 58.90 32.98
N ALA A 480 -62.44 57.72 32.49
CA ALA A 480 -62.14 56.53 33.31
C ALA A 480 -60.72 56.00 33.08
N ARG A 481 -60.02 55.61 34.17
CA ARG A 481 -58.62 55.12 34.14
C ARG A 481 -58.30 54.19 35.31
N GLU A 482 -57.25 53.36 35.18
CA GLU A 482 -56.88 52.35 36.18
C GLU A 482 -56.61 52.94 37.58
N GLY A 483 -56.02 54.14 37.64
CA GLY A 483 -55.78 54.88 38.89
C GLY A 483 -56.93 55.78 39.37
N GLY A 484 -58.12 55.65 38.78
CA GLY A 484 -59.27 56.51 39.08
C GLY A 484 -59.86 56.30 40.48
N LYS A 485 -60.68 57.25 40.93
CA LYS A 485 -61.34 57.21 42.24
C LYS A 485 -62.70 56.49 42.14
N GLY A 486 -63.11 55.80 43.21
CA GLY A 486 -64.38 55.08 43.27
C GLY A 486 -65.60 56.01 43.31
N ILE A 487 -66.71 55.57 42.72
CA ILE A 487 -67.93 56.38 42.59
C ILE A 487 -68.57 56.67 43.96
N ASP A 488 -68.68 55.66 44.82
CA ASP A 488 -69.42 55.77 46.08
C ASP A 488 -68.67 56.54 47.20
N ASN A 489 -67.34 56.45 47.25
CA ASN A 489 -66.56 57.01 48.35
C ASN A 489 -65.96 58.41 48.05
N PHE A 490 -65.81 58.79 46.78
CA PHE A 490 -65.14 60.04 46.42
C PHE A 490 -66.00 60.90 45.52
N TRP A 491 -66.51 60.36 44.41
CA TRP A 491 -67.23 61.17 43.43
C TRP A 491 -68.63 61.59 43.89
N ARG A 492 -69.29 60.78 44.73
CA ARG A 492 -70.59 61.14 45.32
C ARG A 492 -70.55 62.47 46.07
N GLU A 493 -69.70 62.58 47.07
CA GLU A 493 -69.56 63.81 47.86
C GLU A 493 -69.12 64.98 46.97
N ARG A 494 -68.12 64.75 46.11
CA ARG A 494 -67.54 65.79 45.25
C ARG A 494 -68.52 66.39 44.24
N LEU A 495 -69.41 65.56 43.66
CA LEU A 495 -70.35 66.00 42.63
C LEU A 495 -71.61 66.65 43.21
N ILE A 496 -72.00 66.28 44.44
CA ILE A 496 -73.02 66.99 45.19
C ILE A 496 -72.48 68.35 45.66
N GLU A 497 -71.26 68.38 46.20
CA GLU A 497 -70.56 69.62 46.59
C GLU A 497 -70.38 70.58 45.40
N ALA A 498 -70.02 70.05 44.23
CA ALA A 498 -69.87 70.84 43.00
C ALA A 498 -71.20 71.20 42.31
N GLY A 499 -72.35 70.83 42.87
CA GLY A 499 -73.67 71.27 42.40
C GLY A 499 -74.22 70.54 41.16
N TYR A 500 -73.59 69.46 40.71
CA TYR A 500 -74.08 68.65 39.57
C TYR A 500 -75.25 67.73 39.95
N PHE A 501 -75.36 67.39 41.23
CA PHE A 501 -76.49 66.66 41.82
C PHE A 501 -77.06 67.43 43.00
N ARG A 502 -78.37 67.27 43.25
CA ARG A 502 -79.02 67.90 44.41
C ARG A 502 -78.67 67.13 45.70
N PRO A 503 -78.41 67.83 46.82
CA PRO A 503 -78.36 67.19 48.12
C PRO A 503 -79.78 66.73 48.53
N ASP A 504 -79.88 65.52 49.07
CA ASP A 504 -81.12 65.00 49.65
C ASP A 504 -81.29 65.54 51.09
N ALA A 505 -82.49 65.38 51.67
CA ALA A 505 -82.83 65.90 53.01
C ALA A 505 -81.90 65.40 54.14
N ASP A 506 -81.20 64.28 53.91
CA ASP A 506 -80.29 63.63 54.87
C ASP A 506 -78.79 63.84 54.56
N GLY A 507 -78.44 64.79 53.66
CA GLY A 507 -77.03 65.13 53.39
C GLY A 507 -76.27 64.15 52.47
N GLY A 508 -76.96 63.21 51.81
CA GLY A 508 -76.42 62.45 50.68
C GLY A 508 -75.68 61.14 50.97
N ALA A 509 -75.62 60.69 52.23
CA ALA A 509 -74.83 59.51 52.60
C ALA A 509 -75.34 58.17 52.01
N ALA A 510 -76.64 58.04 51.68
CA ALA A 510 -77.26 56.75 51.33
C ALA A 510 -77.65 56.57 49.84
N ARG A 511 -77.55 57.59 48.98
CA ARG A 511 -77.99 57.51 47.58
C ARG A 511 -76.91 57.01 46.63
N ASP A 512 -77.16 55.86 45.99
CA ASP A 512 -76.33 55.39 44.88
C ASP A 512 -76.52 56.28 43.64
N ILE A 513 -75.45 57.00 43.26
CA ILE A 513 -75.42 57.90 42.10
C ILE A 513 -74.86 57.24 40.84
N THR A 514 -74.47 55.96 40.88
CA THR A 514 -73.72 55.28 39.82
C THR A 514 -74.46 55.34 38.48
N ASN A 515 -75.73 54.93 38.46
CA ASN A 515 -76.53 54.93 37.23
C ASN A 515 -76.84 56.34 36.70
N GLU A 516 -76.92 57.34 37.57
CA GLU A 516 -77.25 58.72 37.17
C GLU A 516 -76.01 59.46 36.63
N LEU A 517 -74.86 59.23 37.25
CA LEU A 517 -73.56 59.72 36.81
C LEU A 517 -73.18 59.12 35.46
N LEU A 518 -73.25 57.80 35.32
CA LEU A 518 -72.93 57.13 34.05
C LEU A 518 -73.84 57.60 32.92
N ARG A 519 -75.14 57.79 33.19
CA ARG A 519 -76.09 58.31 32.20
C ARG A 519 -75.78 59.74 31.76
N LYS A 520 -75.45 60.64 32.69
CA LYS A 520 -75.09 62.03 32.35
C LYS A 520 -73.79 62.08 31.54
N LEU A 521 -72.78 61.28 31.90
CA LEU A 521 -71.52 61.19 31.15
C LEU A 521 -71.71 60.60 29.75
N GLN A 522 -72.58 59.60 29.58
CA GLN A 522 -72.95 59.07 28.27
C GLN A 522 -73.70 60.11 27.42
N ASN A 523 -74.53 60.97 28.02
CA ASN A 523 -75.17 62.07 27.30
C ASN A 523 -74.17 63.14 26.86
N GLU A 524 -73.14 63.43 27.68
CA GLU A 524 -72.04 64.31 27.25
C GLU A 524 -71.22 63.69 26.12
N GLN A 525 -70.97 62.37 26.17
CA GLN A 525 -70.34 61.64 25.07
C GLN A 525 -71.14 61.74 23.76
N ARG A 526 -72.47 61.95 23.86
CA ARG A 526 -73.39 62.18 22.73
C ARG A 526 -73.60 63.66 22.39
N GLY A 527 -72.85 64.58 23.01
CA GLY A 527 -72.86 66.00 22.69
C GLY A 527 -73.83 66.87 23.50
N VAL A 528 -74.45 66.35 24.57
CA VAL A 528 -75.33 67.13 25.46
C VAL A 528 -74.63 67.40 26.79
N PRO A 529 -74.06 68.60 27.02
CA PRO A 529 -73.34 68.92 28.25
C PRO A 529 -74.28 69.02 29.46
N SER A 530 -73.82 68.57 30.62
CA SER A 530 -74.48 68.67 31.91
C SER A 530 -73.77 69.70 32.79
N PHE A 531 -74.53 70.67 33.30
CA PHE A 531 -74.05 71.76 34.15
C PHE A 531 -74.62 71.66 35.57
N PRO A 532 -74.08 72.43 36.54
CA PRO A 532 -74.65 72.53 37.87
C PRO A 532 -76.11 72.99 37.87
N VAL A 533 -76.88 72.51 38.85
CA VAL A 533 -78.35 72.62 38.90
C VAL A 533 -78.83 74.07 39.04
N ASP A 534 -78.04 74.95 39.65
CA ASP A 534 -78.40 76.36 39.84
C ASP A 534 -78.19 77.22 38.57
N ASP A 535 -77.19 76.89 37.76
CA ASP A 535 -76.93 77.54 36.46
C ASP A 535 -77.98 77.14 35.41
N ALA A 536 -78.50 75.92 35.51
CA ALA A 536 -79.56 75.42 34.63
C ALA A 536 -80.89 76.19 34.77
N ARG A 537 -81.17 76.79 35.96
CA ARG A 537 -82.37 77.62 36.19
C ARG A 537 -82.23 79.04 35.63
N GLN A 538 -81.04 79.64 35.69
CA GLN A 538 -80.79 80.95 35.08
C GLN A 538 -80.85 80.91 33.55
N ALA A 539 -80.37 79.83 32.94
CA ALA A 539 -80.46 79.61 31.50
C ALA A 539 -81.91 79.43 30.99
N ALA A 540 -82.84 78.98 31.84
CA ALA A 540 -84.24 78.83 31.49
C ALA A 540 -85.01 80.16 31.50
N ALA A 541 -84.66 81.10 32.39
CA ALA A 541 -85.29 82.42 32.48
C ALA A 541 -84.85 83.40 31.36
N ALA A 542 -83.64 83.25 30.81
CA ALA A 542 -83.15 84.03 29.68
C ALA A 542 -83.86 83.67 28.35
N ARG A 543 -84.24 82.40 28.16
CA ARG A 543 -84.95 81.93 26.95
C ARG A 543 -86.36 82.52 26.78
N GLY A 544 -87.04 82.88 27.88
CA GLY A 544 -88.37 83.49 27.83
C GLY A 544 -88.38 84.93 27.31
N ARG A 545 -87.33 85.72 27.61
CA ARG A 545 -87.17 87.09 27.07
C ARG A 545 -86.68 87.10 25.62
N GLN A 546 -85.88 86.12 25.23
CA GLN A 546 -85.47 85.96 23.84
C GLN A 546 -86.66 85.74 22.91
N GLY A 547 -87.68 84.99 23.33
CA GLY A 547 -88.88 84.74 22.51
C GLY A 547 -89.66 86.00 22.14
N GLN A 548 -89.89 86.90 23.11
CA GLN A 548 -90.63 88.15 22.86
C GLN A 548 -89.88 89.09 21.91
N VAL A 549 -88.57 89.24 22.10
CA VAL A 549 -87.72 90.08 21.27
C VAL A 549 -87.63 89.55 19.83
N THR A 550 -87.62 88.22 19.65
CA THR A 550 -87.65 87.63 18.30
C THR A 550 -88.99 87.79 17.60
N ASP A 551 -90.11 87.80 18.34
CA ASP A 551 -91.43 87.94 17.76
C ASP A 551 -91.71 89.40 17.33
N GLU A 552 -91.27 90.39 18.12
CA GLU A 552 -91.31 91.81 17.73
C GLU A 552 -90.44 92.10 16.49
N PHE A 553 -89.24 91.53 16.44
CA PHE A 553 -88.36 91.65 15.28
C PHE A 553 -88.97 91.06 14.00
N ARG A 554 -89.61 89.89 14.09
CA ARG A 554 -90.33 89.26 12.95
C ARG A 554 -91.52 90.09 12.49
N ALA A 555 -92.25 90.72 13.41
CA ALA A 555 -93.37 91.59 13.06
C ALA A 555 -92.92 92.83 12.28
N ALA A 556 -91.83 93.48 12.72
CA ALA A 556 -91.24 94.62 12.02
C ALA A 556 -90.67 94.23 10.65
N GLN A 557 -90.04 93.05 10.53
CA GLN A 557 -89.55 92.51 9.27
C GLN A 557 -90.68 92.29 8.26
N SER A 558 -91.76 91.62 8.68
CA SER A 558 -92.92 91.34 7.82
C SER A 558 -93.60 92.62 7.30
N GLN A 559 -93.67 93.67 8.14
CA GLN A 559 -94.20 94.97 7.75
C GLN A 559 -93.32 95.67 6.69
N ALA A 560 -92.00 95.63 6.85
CA ALA A 560 -91.04 96.22 5.91
C ALA A 560 -90.94 95.45 4.59
N GLU A 561 -91.06 94.11 4.61
CA GLU A 561 -91.14 93.29 3.40
C GLU A 561 -92.43 93.58 2.61
N SER A 562 -93.57 93.67 3.30
CA SER A 562 -94.86 93.95 2.68
C SER A 562 -94.90 95.35 2.03
N SER A 563 -94.33 96.38 2.68
CA SER A 563 -94.30 97.73 2.13
C SER A 563 -93.36 97.84 0.91
N LEU A 564 -92.24 97.11 0.92
CA LEU A 564 -91.32 97.01 -0.22
C LEU A 564 -91.98 96.31 -1.41
N ASP A 565 -92.60 95.15 -1.19
CA ASP A 565 -93.25 94.38 -2.27
C ASP A 565 -94.41 95.16 -2.89
N GLU A 566 -95.20 95.90 -2.10
CA GLU A 566 -96.28 96.77 -2.60
C GLU A 566 -95.75 97.96 -3.43
N ALA A 567 -94.63 98.56 -3.01
CA ALA A 567 -94.01 99.68 -3.72
C ALA A 567 -93.36 99.23 -5.05
N LEU A 568 -92.68 98.09 -5.06
CA LEU A 568 -92.08 97.51 -6.26
C LEU A 568 -93.12 97.05 -7.28
N SER A 569 -94.19 96.41 -6.80
CA SER A 569 -95.31 95.99 -7.65
C SER A 569 -95.98 97.21 -8.32
N ARG A 570 -96.14 98.33 -7.60
CA ARG A 570 -96.63 99.60 -8.16
C ARG A 570 -95.67 100.21 -9.20
N ALA A 571 -94.36 100.03 -9.02
CA ALA A 571 -93.34 100.48 -9.96
C ALA A 571 -93.15 99.52 -11.16
N GLY A 572 -93.90 98.42 -11.24
CA GLY A 572 -93.82 97.44 -12.33
C GLY A 572 -92.63 96.47 -12.22
N VAL A 573 -91.98 96.40 -11.05
CA VAL A 573 -90.88 95.47 -10.78
C VAL A 573 -91.44 94.27 -10.01
N PRO A 574 -91.38 93.03 -10.55
CA PRO A 574 -91.86 91.85 -9.84
C PRO A 574 -90.99 91.60 -8.60
N PRO A 575 -91.56 91.59 -7.38
CA PRO A 575 -90.79 91.49 -6.15
C PRO A 575 -89.93 90.21 -6.07
N GLU A 576 -90.41 89.11 -6.64
CA GLU A 576 -89.70 87.83 -6.74
C GLU A 576 -88.43 87.87 -7.60
N SER A 577 -88.26 88.91 -8.42
CA SER A 577 -87.05 89.06 -9.27
C SER A 577 -85.84 89.64 -8.53
N LEU A 578 -86.02 90.09 -7.30
CA LEU A 578 -84.94 90.67 -6.49
C LEU A 578 -83.96 89.62 -5.98
N SER A 579 -82.67 89.92 -6.08
CA SER A 579 -81.65 89.14 -5.38
C SER A 579 -81.92 89.15 -3.87
N PRO A 580 -81.78 88.00 -3.17
CA PRO A 580 -81.95 87.91 -1.71
C PRO A 580 -81.10 88.94 -0.95
N GLU A 581 -79.93 89.30 -1.47
CA GLU A 581 -79.04 90.26 -0.81
C GLU A 581 -79.48 91.72 -0.99
N ILE A 582 -80.01 92.07 -2.18
CA ILE A 582 -80.62 93.40 -2.41
C ILE A 582 -81.83 93.55 -1.50
N ARG A 583 -82.71 92.54 -1.48
CA ARG A 583 -83.89 92.51 -0.60
C ARG A 583 -83.49 92.65 0.87
N SER A 584 -82.51 91.89 1.34
CA SER A 584 -82.04 91.97 2.74
C SER A 584 -81.53 93.38 3.12
N ARG A 585 -80.75 94.03 2.26
CA ARG A 585 -80.22 95.39 2.51
C ARG A 585 -81.29 96.46 2.47
N THR A 586 -82.23 96.38 1.52
CA THR A 586 -83.35 97.31 1.42
C THR A 586 -84.31 97.19 2.59
N VAL A 587 -84.70 95.96 2.97
CA VAL A 587 -85.55 95.73 4.14
C VAL A 587 -84.82 96.10 5.44
N GLY A 588 -83.51 95.83 5.54
CA GLY A 588 -82.69 96.27 6.67
C GLY A 588 -82.67 97.80 6.84
N ALA A 589 -82.56 98.56 5.74
CA ALA A 589 -82.62 100.02 5.76
C ALA A 589 -83.99 100.54 6.23
N LEU A 590 -85.07 99.87 5.79
CA LEU A 590 -86.44 100.21 6.20
C LEU A 590 -86.70 99.89 7.68
N MET A 591 -86.23 98.74 8.16
CA MET A 591 -86.37 98.35 9.58
C MET A 591 -85.58 99.26 10.52
N ARG A 592 -84.43 99.78 10.06
CA ARG A 592 -83.63 100.76 10.83
C ARG A 592 -84.16 102.20 10.72
N GLY A 593 -85.16 102.45 9.87
CA GLY A 593 -85.69 103.78 9.62
C GLY A 593 -84.71 104.71 8.91
N GLU A 594 -83.71 104.16 8.21
CA GLU A 594 -82.71 104.94 7.44
C GLU A 594 -83.38 105.65 6.25
N HIS A 595 -84.46 105.07 5.73
CA HIS A 595 -85.31 105.62 4.69
C HIS A 595 -86.78 105.35 5.01
N VAL A 596 -87.66 106.30 4.70
CA VAL A 596 -89.11 106.19 4.92
C VAL A 596 -89.82 105.65 3.67
N ASP A 597 -89.29 105.94 2.48
CA ASP A 597 -89.81 105.45 1.21
C ASP A 597 -89.12 104.12 0.79
N PRO A 598 -89.87 103.02 0.60
CA PRO A 598 -89.32 101.74 0.15
C PRO A 598 -88.62 101.79 -1.21
N LEU A 599 -89.07 102.64 -2.15
CA LEU A 599 -88.44 102.76 -3.47
C LEU A 599 -87.10 103.48 -3.40
N GLU A 600 -86.99 104.52 -2.56
CA GLU A 600 -85.73 105.23 -2.33
C GLU A 600 -84.68 104.31 -1.68
N ALA A 601 -85.09 103.50 -0.69
CA ALA A 601 -84.23 102.50 -0.06
C ALA A 601 -83.73 101.46 -1.08
N TYR A 602 -84.59 101.05 -2.01
CA TYR A 602 -84.26 100.11 -3.08
C TYR A 602 -83.26 100.72 -4.07
N GLU A 603 -83.53 101.91 -4.58
CA GLU A 603 -82.66 102.63 -5.52
C GLU A 603 -81.26 102.86 -4.94
N ARG A 604 -81.18 103.22 -3.65
CA ARG A 604 -79.89 103.42 -2.99
C ARG A 604 -79.11 102.13 -2.80
N THR A 605 -79.82 101.01 -2.60
CA THR A 605 -79.20 99.67 -2.52
C THR A 605 -78.63 99.26 -3.87
N VAL A 606 -79.40 99.42 -4.95
CA VAL A 606 -78.98 99.07 -6.31
C VAL A 606 -77.89 100.01 -6.83
N GLY A 607 -78.00 101.32 -6.58
CA GLY A 607 -77.02 102.31 -7.00
C GLY A 607 -75.64 102.17 -6.36
N ALA A 608 -75.54 101.41 -5.27
CA ALA A 608 -74.28 101.12 -4.58
C ALA A 608 -73.65 99.77 -4.98
N MET A 609 -74.20 99.08 -5.99
CA MET A 609 -73.66 97.82 -6.54
C MET A 609 -72.38 98.06 -7.34
N VAL A 610 -71.40 97.16 -7.18
CA VAL A 610 -70.10 97.18 -7.87
C VAL A 610 -70.00 95.97 -8.81
N GLU A 611 -69.54 96.20 -10.05
CA GLU A 611 -69.39 95.18 -11.09
C GLU A 611 -68.45 94.03 -10.63
N PRO A 612 -68.77 92.74 -10.90
CA PRO A 612 -67.97 91.62 -10.40
C PRO A 612 -66.64 91.45 -11.17
N PRO A 613 -65.51 91.15 -10.48
CA PRO A 613 -64.26 90.79 -11.16
C PRO A 613 -64.32 89.37 -11.79
N ALA A 614 -63.45 89.13 -12.77
CA ALA A 614 -63.38 87.91 -13.60
C ALA A 614 -63.31 86.57 -12.81
N PRO A 615 -63.82 85.44 -13.39
CA PRO A 615 -64.14 84.21 -12.66
C PRO A 615 -62.93 83.39 -12.15
N TYR A 616 -63.13 82.70 -11.01
CA TYR A 616 -62.18 81.74 -10.40
C TYR A 616 -62.62 80.29 -10.63
N VAL A 617 -61.67 79.42 -10.99
CA VAL A 617 -61.87 77.96 -11.12
C VAL A 617 -61.51 77.27 -9.80
N LYS A 618 -62.42 76.47 -9.23
CA LYS A 618 -62.14 75.53 -8.13
C LYS A 618 -62.27 74.09 -8.61
N SER A 619 -61.24 73.27 -8.45
CA SER A 619 -61.28 71.82 -8.68
C SER A 619 -61.96 71.12 -7.49
N THR A 620 -62.84 70.16 -7.77
CA THR A 620 -63.32 69.19 -6.78
C THR A 620 -62.66 67.84 -7.07
N THR A 621 -62.26 67.08 -6.05
CA THR A 621 -61.73 65.72 -6.20
C THR A 621 -62.82 64.70 -5.87
N VAL A 622 -63.01 63.71 -6.76
CA VAL A 622 -63.91 62.56 -6.57
C VAL A 622 -63.03 61.31 -6.44
N THR A 623 -63.23 60.54 -5.38
CA THR A 623 -62.54 59.25 -5.16
C THR A 623 -63.32 58.13 -5.83
N GLU A 624 -62.70 57.44 -6.80
CA GLU A 624 -63.29 56.31 -7.52
C GLU A 624 -62.35 55.11 -7.48
N GLU A 625 -62.89 53.90 -7.30
CA GLU A 625 -62.09 52.66 -7.35
C GLU A 625 -61.91 52.22 -8.79
N ILE A 626 -60.68 52.35 -9.31
CA ILE A 626 -60.32 51.96 -10.67
C ILE A 626 -59.47 50.68 -10.59
N PRO A 627 -59.68 49.69 -11.49
CA PRO A 627 -58.77 48.56 -11.63
C PRO A 627 -57.38 49.04 -12.08
N ASP A 628 -56.39 48.90 -11.20
CA ASP A 628 -54.97 49.12 -11.44
C ASP A 628 -54.28 47.76 -11.55
N VAL A 629 -53.44 47.58 -12.57
CA VAL A 629 -52.68 46.34 -12.77
C VAL A 629 -51.30 46.54 -12.19
N ARG A 630 -51.05 45.92 -11.03
CA ARG A 630 -49.69 45.89 -10.47
C ARG A 630 -48.92 44.78 -11.14
N PHE A 631 -47.90 45.15 -11.91
CA PHE A 631 -46.98 44.19 -12.49
C PHE A 631 -45.97 43.70 -11.45
N GLY A 632 -45.56 42.45 -11.60
CA GLY A 632 -44.52 41.82 -10.82
C GLY A 632 -43.96 40.61 -11.56
N GLN A 633 -43.09 39.88 -10.89
CA GLN A 633 -42.41 38.72 -11.49
C GLN A 633 -43.20 37.43 -11.27
N VAL A 634 -43.89 37.27 -10.13
CA VAL A 634 -44.60 36.04 -9.72
C VAL A 634 -45.95 36.39 -9.08
N ASP A 635 -46.97 35.57 -9.32
CA ASP A 635 -48.25 35.65 -8.61
C ASP A 635 -48.33 34.58 -7.49
N PRO A 636 -48.14 34.94 -6.21
CA PRO A 636 -48.23 33.98 -5.10
C PRO A 636 -49.66 33.79 -4.56
N ARG A 637 -50.71 34.35 -5.18
CA ARG A 637 -52.10 34.15 -4.73
C ARG A 637 -52.49 32.67 -4.63
N PRO A 638 -52.08 31.76 -5.54
CA PRO A 638 -52.35 30.33 -5.37
C PRO A 638 -51.71 29.72 -4.12
N ALA A 639 -50.51 30.18 -3.73
CA ALA A 639 -49.87 29.74 -2.49
C ALA A 639 -50.61 30.27 -1.25
N LEU A 640 -51.09 31.52 -1.28
CA LEU A 640 -51.95 32.07 -0.23
C LEU A 640 -53.29 31.33 -0.12
N ALA A 641 -53.89 30.92 -1.24
CA ALA A 641 -55.09 30.10 -1.26
C ALA A 641 -54.84 28.71 -0.64
N ALA A 642 -53.70 28.08 -0.95
CA ALA A 642 -53.28 26.83 -0.32
C ALA A 642 -53.08 26.97 1.19
N VAL A 643 -52.49 28.08 1.66
CA VAL A 643 -52.38 28.39 3.09
C VAL A 643 -53.75 28.54 3.74
N ALA A 644 -54.68 29.24 3.10
CA ALA A 644 -56.03 29.43 3.61
C ALA A 644 -56.79 28.10 3.70
N GLU A 645 -56.68 27.24 2.67
CA GLU A 645 -57.26 25.89 2.63
C GLU A 645 -56.74 25.03 3.78
N GLN A 646 -55.42 24.87 3.89
CA GLN A 646 -54.79 24.07 4.96
C GLN A 646 -55.06 24.66 6.35
N GLY A 647 -55.15 25.99 6.45
CA GLY A 647 -55.44 26.70 7.70
C GLY A 647 -56.82 26.40 8.29
N ARG A 648 -57.81 26.02 7.47
CA ARG A 648 -59.17 25.67 7.95
C ARG A 648 -59.15 24.44 8.86
N THR A 649 -58.35 23.44 8.51
CA THR A 649 -58.27 22.16 9.23
C THR A 649 -57.08 22.09 10.19
N ALA A 650 -56.02 22.87 9.97
CA ALA A 650 -54.83 22.89 10.83
C ALA A 650 -55.14 23.43 12.24
N LYS A 651 -54.52 22.84 13.26
CA LYS A 651 -54.62 23.26 14.67
C LYS A 651 -53.23 23.57 15.26
N GLY A 652 -53.21 24.34 16.34
CA GLY A 652 -52.00 24.61 17.14
C GLY A 652 -50.81 25.14 16.31
N ASP A 653 -49.67 24.49 16.48
CA ASP A 653 -48.39 24.86 15.86
C ASP A 653 -48.40 24.78 14.32
N VAL A 654 -49.15 23.85 13.72
CA VAL A 654 -49.31 23.77 12.25
C VAL A 654 -50.00 25.03 11.72
N ARG A 655 -51.09 25.47 12.37
CA ARG A 655 -51.79 26.72 12.01
C ARG A 655 -50.89 27.94 12.20
N GLY A 656 -50.11 27.99 13.28
CA GLY A 656 -49.13 29.06 13.52
C GLY A 656 -48.04 29.12 12.45
N SER A 657 -47.55 27.96 12.02
CA SER A 657 -46.53 27.83 10.96
C SER A 657 -47.08 28.24 9.59
N LEU A 658 -48.30 27.82 9.24
CA LEU A 658 -49.01 28.22 8.03
C LEU A 658 -49.31 29.73 8.00
N GLY A 659 -49.78 30.29 9.12
CA GLY A 659 -49.99 31.74 9.25
C GLY A 659 -48.69 32.55 9.14
N SER A 660 -47.57 32.00 9.59
CA SER A 660 -46.25 32.61 9.40
C SER A 660 -45.80 32.57 7.94
N PHE A 661 -46.05 31.48 7.23
CA PHE A 661 -45.78 31.39 5.79
C PHE A 661 -46.64 32.37 4.98
N GLY A 662 -47.92 32.51 5.33
CA GLY A 662 -48.80 33.51 4.70
C GLY A 662 -48.33 34.96 4.91
N ARG A 663 -47.63 35.26 6.02
CA ARG A 663 -46.95 36.56 6.23
C ARG A 663 -45.66 36.67 5.43
N ASP A 664 -44.92 35.58 5.25
CA ASP A 664 -43.68 35.59 4.47
C ASP A 664 -43.91 35.87 2.98
N LEU A 665 -45.12 35.58 2.47
CA LEU A 665 -45.57 35.86 1.08
C LEU A 665 -46.01 37.33 0.86
N ARG A 666 -45.86 38.19 1.86
CA ARG A 666 -46.24 39.60 1.82
C ARG A 666 -45.01 40.48 1.98
N ALA A 667 -45.04 41.62 1.30
CA ALA A 667 -44.03 42.67 1.42
C ALA A 667 -44.16 43.41 2.77
N PRO A 668 -43.16 44.20 3.19
CA PRO A 668 -43.18 44.90 4.47
C PRO A 668 -44.33 45.90 4.64
N ASP A 669 -44.89 46.40 3.54
CA ASP A 669 -46.08 47.26 3.48
C ASP A 669 -47.41 46.50 3.70
N GLY A 670 -47.35 45.17 3.81
CA GLY A 670 -48.51 44.28 3.98
C GLY A 670 -49.17 43.84 2.67
N GLU A 671 -48.74 44.40 1.53
CA GLU A 671 -49.19 43.97 0.21
C GLU A 671 -48.60 42.59 -0.16
N ILE A 672 -49.16 41.94 -1.18
CA ILE A 672 -48.64 40.66 -1.67
C ILE A 672 -47.23 40.89 -2.26
N ASP A 673 -46.25 40.05 -1.98
CA ASP A 673 -44.93 40.19 -2.60
C ASP A 673 -44.93 39.55 -4.00
N LEU A 674 -44.78 40.34 -5.06
CA LEU A 674 -44.73 39.82 -6.44
C LEU A 674 -43.31 39.59 -6.95
N SER A 675 -42.30 39.83 -6.11
CA SER A 675 -40.91 39.62 -6.49
C SER A 675 -40.51 38.16 -6.33
N VAL A 676 -39.69 37.65 -7.26
CA VAL A 676 -39.03 36.35 -7.13
C VAL A 676 -38.16 36.33 -5.87
N ALA A 677 -37.49 37.44 -5.54
CA ALA A 677 -36.63 37.54 -4.36
C ALA A 677 -37.37 37.29 -3.04
N GLY A 678 -38.51 37.95 -2.83
CA GLY A 678 -39.34 37.78 -1.65
C GLY A 678 -39.93 36.39 -1.54
N ASN A 679 -40.45 35.86 -2.66
CA ASN A 679 -41.04 34.53 -2.71
C ASN A 679 -40.01 33.40 -2.54
N LEU A 680 -38.78 33.52 -3.08
CA LEU A 680 -37.69 32.58 -2.80
C LEU A 680 -37.31 32.59 -1.31
N LYS A 681 -37.28 33.77 -0.68
CA LYS A 681 -37.03 33.89 0.78
C LYS A 681 -38.17 33.30 1.62
N ALA A 682 -39.41 33.37 1.12
CA ALA A 682 -40.56 32.72 1.75
C ALA A 682 -40.45 31.19 1.64
N ARG A 683 -40.09 30.68 0.45
CA ARG A 683 -39.80 29.26 0.19
C ARG A 683 -38.72 28.73 1.13
N GLU A 684 -37.59 29.43 1.25
CA GLU A 684 -36.46 29.04 2.12
C GLU A 684 -36.89 28.95 3.60
N ARG A 685 -37.61 29.96 4.10
CA ARG A 685 -38.17 29.95 5.47
C ARG A 685 -39.12 28.77 5.67
N GLN A 686 -39.88 28.40 4.65
CA GLN A 686 -40.80 27.27 4.69
C GLN A 686 -40.06 25.92 4.67
N ASP A 687 -39.03 25.77 3.85
CA ASP A 687 -38.16 24.58 3.84
C ASP A 687 -37.50 24.37 5.21
N MET A 688 -37.08 25.46 5.88
CA MET A 688 -36.57 25.40 7.26
C MET A 688 -37.62 24.92 8.27
N ARG A 689 -38.91 25.29 8.09
CA ARG A 689 -40.00 24.79 8.95
C ARG A 689 -40.30 23.31 8.68
N ILE A 690 -40.30 22.90 7.41
CA ILE A 690 -40.47 21.49 7.00
C ILE A 690 -39.35 20.64 7.60
N LYS A 691 -38.10 21.08 7.48
CA LYS A 691 -36.94 20.37 8.05
C LYS A 691 -37.05 20.22 9.56
N ARG A 692 -37.40 21.28 10.30
CA ARG A 692 -37.65 21.18 11.75
C ARG A 692 -38.78 20.21 12.07
N ALA A 693 -39.86 20.22 11.29
CA ALA A 693 -40.95 19.27 11.50
C ALA A 693 -40.53 17.81 11.25
N GLN A 694 -39.66 17.56 10.27
CA GLN A 694 -39.04 16.24 10.04
C GLN A 694 -38.15 15.83 11.22
N GLU A 695 -37.33 16.75 11.73
CA GLU A 695 -36.48 16.52 12.91
C GLU A 695 -37.31 16.16 14.15
N PHE A 696 -38.49 16.77 14.33
CA PHE A 696 -39.42 16.43 15.42
C PHE A 696 -40.35 15.26 15.12
N GLY A 697 -40.25 14.62 13.95
CA GLY A 697 -41.10 13.49 13.56
C GLY A 697 -42.58 13.83 13.32
N ASP A 698 -42.94 15.10 13.13
CA ASP A 698 -44.32 15.53 12.92
C ASP A 698 -44.74 15.40 11.46
N GLY A 699 -45.16 14.19 11.07
CA GLY A 699 -45.57 13.87 9.71
C GLY A 699 -46.75 14.71 9.19
N THR A 700 -47.66 15.15 10.07
CA THR A 700 -48.81 15.97 9.67
C THR A 700 -48.35 17.38 9.31
N LYS A 701 -47.51 17.98 10.15
CA LYS A 701 -46.90 19.28 9.89
C LYS A 701 -46.02 19.26 8.65
N VAL A 702 -45.21 18.22 8.45
CA VAL A 702 -44.40 18.04 7.23
C VAL A 702 -45.30 18.04 6.00
N ARG A 703 -46.37 17.22 6.00
CA ARG A 703 -47.29 17.12 4.87
C ARG A 703 -47.94 18.46 4.55
N ASP A 704 -48.55 19.12 5.54
CA ASP A 704 -49.35 20.33 5.32
C ASP A 704 -48.45 21.51 4.88
N LEU A 705 -47.25 21.65 5.46
CA LEU A 705 -46.28 22.66 5.03
C LEU A 705 -45.70 22.39 3.64
N THR A 706 -45.53 21.11 3.27
CA THR A 706 -45.06 20.70 1.94
C THR A 706 -46.10 21.04 0.87
N ILE A 707 -47.40 20.88 1.16
CA ILE A 707 -48.48 21.26 0.23
C ILE A 707 -48.41 22.76 -0.12
N THR A 708 -48.30 23.63 0.89
CA THR A 708 -48.24 25.08 0.63
C THR A 708 -46.93 25.51 -0.02
N ARG A 709 -45.83 24.83 0.31
CA ARG A 709 -44.52 25.02 -0.34
C ARG A 709 -44.57 24.64 -1.81
N ASN A 710 -45.20 23.52 -2.16
CA ASN A 710 -45.35 23.07 -3.55
C ASN A 710 -46.22 24.03 -4.38
N ALA A 711 -47.28 24.59 -3.77
CA ALA A 711 -48.11 25.60 -4.43
C ALA A 711 -47.30 26.86 -4.78
N LEU A 712 -46.37 27.29 -3.90
CA LEU A 712 -45.46 28.39 -4.20
C LEU A 712 -44.42 28.03 -5.26
N ASP A 713 -43.82 26.84 -5.17
CA ASP A 713 -42.84 26.34 -6.15
C ASP A 713 -43.42 26.30 -7.55
N GLU A 714 -44.70 25.92 -7.70
CA GLU A 714 -45.38 25.94 -9.00
C GLU A 714 -45.45 27.35 -9.59
N GLN A 715 -45.73 28.38 -8.76
CA GLN A 715 -45.78 29.77 -9.23
C GLN A 715 -44.39 30.30 -9.55
N LEU A 716 -43.39 30.00 -8.71
CA LEU A 716 -42.00 30.35 -8.96
C LEU A 716 -41.49 29.77 -10.28
N LYS A 717 -41.84 28.52 -10.61
CA LYS A 717 -41.43 27.85 -11.86
C LYS A 717 -42.13 28.36 -13.12
N ARG A 718 -43.17 29.19 -13.00
CA ARG A 718 -43.75 29.89 -14.17
C ARG A 718 -42.83 30.99 -14.68
N VAL A 719 -41.87 31.44 -13.87
CA VAL A 719 -40.78 32.30 -14.31
C VAL A 719 -39.69 31.43 -14.96
N PRO A 720 -39.42 31.57 -16.27
CA PRO A 720 -38.47 30.72 -16.98
C PRO A 720 -37.07 30.71 -16.35
N GLU A 721 -36.60 31.86 -15.87
CA GLU A 721 -35.30 32.02 -15.23
C GLU A 721 -35.20 31.21 -13.93
N VAL A 722 -36.27 31.16 -13.14
CA VAL A 722 -36.34 30.34 -11.92
C VAL A 722 -36.36 28.85 -12.26
N ALA A 723 -37.13 28.45 -13.29
CA ALA A 723 -37.18 27.06 -13.72
C ALA A 723 -35.80 26.56 -14.24
N VAL A 724 -35.08 27.42 -14.97
CA VAL A 724 -33.70 27.15 -15.41
C VAL A 724 -32.75 27.08 -14.21
N ALA A 725 -32.87 27.99 -13.23
CA ALA A 725 -32.06 27.97 -12.02
C ALA A 725 -32.27 26.68 -11.21
N ASP A 726 -33.52 26.23 -11.03
CA ASP A 726 -33.85 24.96 -10.37
C ASP A 726 -33.27 23.75 -11.12
N ALA A 727 -33.41 23.72 -12.46
CA ALA A 727 -32.87 22.63 -13.28
C ALA A 727 -31.34 22.56 -13.24
N ASN A 728 -30.67 23.72 -13.30
CA ASN A 728 -29.22 23.82 -13.17
C ASN A 728 -28.75 23.43 -11.76
N TYR A 729 -29.47 23.85 -10.72
CA TYR A 729 -29.20 23.46 -9.34
C TYR A 729 -29.30 21.93 -9.15
N ALA A 730 -30.34 21.30 -9.68
CA ALA A 730 -30.52 19.85 -9.65
C ALA A 730 -29.36 19.13 -10.37
N ARG A 731 -28.99 19.59 -11.57
CA ARG A 731 -27.86 19.04 -12.34
C ARG A 731 -26.54 19.19 -11.58
N ASN A 732 -26.29 20.34 -10.96
CA ASN A 732 -25.08 20.61 -10.18
C ASN A 732 -25.07 19.86 -8.82
N SER A 733 -26.21 19.32 -8.38
CA SER A 733 -26.31 18.51 -7.15
C SER A 733 -26.03 17.02 -7.38
N VAL A 734 -26.09 16.52 -8.63
CA VAL A 734 -25.79 15.11 -8.96
C VAL A 734 -24.42 14.65 -8.44
N PRO A 735 -23.32 15.42 -8.58
CA PRO A 735 -22.01 15.03 -8.03
C PRO A 735 -21.97 14.96 -6.49
N LEU A 736 -22.91 15.59 -5.78
CA LEU A 736 -23.00 15.55 -4.31
C LEU A 736 -23.84 14.37 -3.81
N ALA A 737 -24.64 13.73 -4.67
CA ALA A 737 -25.50 12.61 -4.28
C ALA A 737 -24.78 11.49 -3.50
N PRO A 738 -23.53 11.07 -3.84
CA PRO A 738 -22.79 10.08 -3.04
C PRO A 738 -22.57 10.51 -1.57
N PHE A 739 -22.43 11.81 -1.32
CA PHE A 739 -22.19 12.41 0.00
C PHE A 739 -23.46 12.77 0.76
N GLU A 740 -24.60 12.89 0.07
CA GLU A 740 -25.87 13.33 0.67
C GLU A 740 -26.85 12.16 0.91
N ARG A 741 -26.65 11.01 0.24
CA ARG A 741 -27.50 9.83 0.42
C ARG A 741 -27.52 9.39 1.90
N PRO A 742 -28.71 9.24 2.51
CA PRO A 742 -28.82 8.71 3.86
C PRO A 742 -28.13 7.34 3.98
N ASN A 743 -27.36 7.13 5.05
CA ASN A 743 -26.61 5.89 5.31
C ASN A 743 -25.53 5.50 4.29
N ALA A 744 -25.26 6.34 3.27
CA ALA A 744 -24.17 6.10 2.35
C ALA A 744 -22.81 6.17 3.06
N PRO A 745 -21.81 5.37 2.65
CA PRO A 745 -20.49 5.33 3.29
C PRO A 745 -19.82 6.71 3.30
N LEU A 746 -19.86 7.45 2.18
CA LEU A 746 -19.24 8.78 2.10
C LEU A 746 -19.95 9.82 2.97
N ASN A 747 -21.27 9.73 3.13
CA ASN A 747 -22.01 10.60 4.03
C ASN A 747 -21.57 10.38 5.48
N ARG A 748 -21.47 9.13 5.95
CA ARG A 748 -21.00 8.82 7.32
C ARG A 748 -19.57 9.28 7.57
N ILE A 749 -18.70 9.19 6.56
CA ILE A 749 -17.30 9.60 6.67
C ILE A 749 -17.14 11.12 6.70
N THR A 750 -17.94 11.84 5.91
CA THR A 750 -17.83 13.31 5.72
C THR A 750 -18.88 14.10 6.51
N ALA A 751 -19.72 13.45 7.31
CA ALA A 751 -20.72 14.11 8.12
C ALA A 751 -20.06 15.13 9.06
N ARG A 752 -20.70 16.30 9.25
CA ARG A 752 -20.24 17.30 10.21
C ARG A 752 -20.48 16.77 11.62
N GLU A 753 -19.50 16.94 12.51
CA GLU A 753 -19.66 16.66 13.94
C GLU A 753 -20.91 17.37 14.46
N ASN A 754 -21.73 16.64 15.21
CA ASN A 754 -22.95 17.15 15.79
C ASN A 754 -22.64 18.42 16.60
N ALA A 755 -23.31 19.53 16.28
CA ALA A 755 -23.30 20.70 17.15
C ALA A 755 -23.81 20.29 18.55
N PRO A 756 -23.16 20.70 19.64
CA PRO A 756 -23.55 20.30 20.99
C PRO A 756 -25.01 20.69 21.26
N GLY A 757 -25.83 19.71 21.69
CA GLY A 757 -27.25 19.89 22.02
C GLY A 757 -28.27 19.39 20.98
N ARG A 758 -27.86 18.68 19.91
CA ARG A 758 -28.78 18.03 18.96
C ARG A 758 -28.79 16.50 19.12
N GLU A 759 -29.97 15.89 19.02
CA GLU A 759 -30.15 14.44 18.78
C GLU A 759 -29.55 14.03 17.42
N PRO A 760 -29.10 12.77 17.27
CA PRO A 760 -27.96 12.44 16.43
C PRO A 760 -28.33 12.42 14.94
N GLY A 761 -27.70 13.30 14.16
CA GLY A 761 -27.40 12.98 12.76
C GLY A 761 -26.51 11.74 12.69
N PRO A 762 -26.33 11.10 11.52
CA PRO A 762 -25.39 9.99 11.41
C PRO A 762 -24.05 10.45 11.98
N PHE A 763 -23.62 9.85 13.10
CA PHE A 763 -22.35 10.20 13.73
C PHE A 763 -21.28 10.15 12.66
N ARG A 764 -20.48 11.22 12.56
CA ARG A 764 -19.25 11.16 11.76
C ARG A 764 -18.49 9.93 12.23
N THR A 765 -18.20 9.00 11.32
CA THR A 765 -17.45 7.80 11.64
C THR A 765 -16.14 8.25 12.30
N PRO A 766 -15.78 7.77 13.51
CA PRO A 766 -14.49 8.08 14.11
C PRO A 766 -13.36 7.74 13.14
N ALA A 767 -12.28 8.52 13.13
CA ALA A 767 -11.23 8.38 12.12
C ALA A 767 -10.70 6.94 12.06
N GLU A 768 -10.48 6.32 13.21
CA GLU A 768 -10.03 4.93 13.35
C GLU A 768 -10.97 3.88 12.73
N GLN A 769 -12.27 4.19 12.61
CA GLN A 769 -13.29 3.30 12.01
C GLN A 769 -13.52 3.56 10.52
N VAL A 770 -12.98 4.65 9.96
CA VAL A 770 -13.18 5.02 8.54
C VAL A 770 -12.64 3.96 7.59
N PRO A 771 -11.43 3.40 7.77
CA PRO A 771 -10.93 2.40 6.84
C PRO A 771 -11.80 1.14 6.83
N GLU A 772 -12.32 0.73 7.98
CA GLU A 772 -13.23 -0.41 8.10
C GLU A 772 -14.56 -0.13 7.39
N ALA A 773 -15.08 1.10 7.52
CA ALA A 773 -16.30 1.55 6.84
C ALA A 773 -16.19 1.55 5.30
N ILE A 774 -14.98 1.57 4.74
CA ILE A 774 -14.74 1.49 3.29
C ILE A 774 -14.09 0.17 2.84
N THR A 775 -13.90 -0.81 3.72
CA THR A 775 -13.20 -2.06 3.36
C THR A 775 -14.00 -2.91 2.36
N GLY A 776 -15.33 -2.78 2.34
CA GLY A 776 -16.17 -3.47 1.35
C GLY A 776 -15.89 -2.97 -0.08
N PRO A 777 -15.84 -3.86 -1.10
CA PRO A 777 -15.43 -3.50 -2.46
C PRO A 777 -16.30 -2.39 -3.09
N THR A 778 -17.60 -2.35 -2.76
CA THR A 778 -18.51 -1.28 -3.22
C THR A 778 -18.21 0.06 -2.56
N ALA A 779 -17.99 0.07 -1.24
CA ALA A 779 -17.70 1.30 -0.49
C ALA A 779 -16.32 1.85 -0.85
N LEU A 780 -15.33 0.97 -1.05
CA LEU A 780 -14.02 1.34 -1.53
C LEU A 780 -14.10 1.94 -2.94
N ARG A 781 -14.81 1.29 -3.87
CA ARG A 781 -14.99 1.82 -5.22
C ARG A 781 -15.63 3.20 -5.21
N GLU A 782 -16.65 3.39 -4.37
CA GLU A 782 -17.31 4.70 -4.23
C GLU A 782 -16.37 5.76 -3.64
N ALA A 783 -15.56 5.41 -2.63
CA ALA A 783 -14.54 6.28 -2.06
C ALA A 783 -13.43 6.62 -3.06
N LEU A 784 -12.93 5.66 -3.82
CA LEU A 784 -11.88 5.87 -4.83
C LEU A 784 -12.39 6.64 -6.07
N ALA A 785 -13.68 6.49 -6.42
CA ALA A 785 -14.28 7.24 -7.52
C ALA A 785 -14.55 8.71 -7.16
N ASN A 786 -14.68 9.03 -5.87
CA ASN A 786 -14.98 10.39 -5.40
C ASN A 786 -13.82 11.08 -4.70
N GLY A 787 -12.88 10.35 -4.12
CA GLY A 787 -11.68 10.88 -3.47
C GLY A 787 -10.56 11.21 -4.46
N SER A 788 -9.54 11.90 -3.97
CA SER A 788 -8.33 12.21 -4.73
C SER A 788 -7.27 11.11 -4.58
N ALA A 789 -6.05 11.38 -5.06
CA ALA A 789 -4.89 10.52 -4.85
C ALA A 789 -4.62 10.25 -3.35
N ALA A 790 -4.96 11.19 -2.46
CA ALA A 790 -4.75 11.03 -1.01
C ALA A 790 -5.64 9.93 -0.41
N THR A 791 -6.93 9.88 -0.78
CA THR A 791 -7.82 8.76 -0.37
C THR A 791 -7.29 7.42 -0.86
N ARG A 792 -6.81 7.36 -2.12
CA ARG A 792 -6.24 6.13 -2.68
C ARG A 792 -4.99 5.69 -1.93
N GLU A 793 -4.05 6.60 -1.72
CA GLU A 793 -2.80 6.30 -1.02
C GLU A 793 -3.08 5.83 0.41
N ALA A 794 -3.91 6.55 1.18
CA ALA A 794 -4.25 6.16 2.55
C ALA A 794 -4.94 4.78 2.62
N ALA A 795 -5.85 4.49 1.69
CA ALA A 795 -6.53 3.21 1.62
C ALA A 795 -5.55 2.07 1.24
N GLU A 796 -4.66 2.28 0.26
CA GLU A 796 -3.63 1.31 -0.13
C GLU A 796 -2.65 1.03 1.02
N ARG A 797 -2.17 2.08 1.71
CA ARG A 797 -1.25 1.96 2.85
C ARG A 797 -1.88 1.18 3.99
N ARG A 798 -3.15 1.46 4.31
CA ARG A 798 -3.88 0.76 5.37
C ARG A 798 -4.13 -0.71 5.04
N LEU A 799 -4.54 -1.00 3.80
CA LEU A 799 -4.78 -2.37 3.35
C LEU A 799 -3.47 -3.17 3.29
N SER A 800 -2.38 -2.57 2.80
CA SER A 800 -1.04 -3.17 2.87
C SER A 800 -0.64 -3.51 4.30
N THR A 801 -0.82 -2.56 5.23
CA THR A 801 -0.54 -2.76 6.66
C THR A 801 -1.39 -3.91 7.22
N GLN A 802 -2.69 -3.96 6.91
CA GLN A 802 -3.58 -5.03 7.37
C GLN A 802 -3.14 -6.40 6.89
N ILE A 803 -2.85 -6.52 5.59
CA ILE A 803 -2.46 -7.77 4.97
C ILE A 803 -1.12 -8.23 5.56
N LEU A 804 -0.13 -7.32 5.64
CA LEU A 804 1.19 -7.65 6.16
C LEU A 804 1.15 -8.00 7.64
N ASP A 805 0.42 -7.27 8.48
CA ASP A 805 0.26 -7.57 9.91
C ASP A 805 -0.40 -8.95 10.12
N ALA A 806 -1.40 -9.30 9.31
CA ALA A 806 -2.09 -10.58 9.41
C ALA A 806 -1.23 -11.79 9.04
N VAL A 807 -0.20 -11.60 8.18
CA VAL A 807 0.67 -12.69 7.70
C VAL A 807 2.07 -12.68 8.32
N THR A 808 2.40 -11.66 9.10
CA THR A 808 3.67 -11.56 9.83
C THR A 808 3.61 -12.47 11.06
N ASP A 809 4.56 -13.38 11.18
CA ASP A 809 4.65 -14.27 12.33
C ASP A 809 5.25 -13.59 13.59
N ALA A 810 5.34 -14.33 14.69
CA ALA A 810 5.89 -13.81 15.95
C ALA A 810 7.38 -13.40 15.87
N LYS A 811 8.10 -13.82 14.82
CA LYS A 811 9.50 -13.44 14.56
C LYS A 811 9.63 -12.25 13.63
N GLY A 812 8.51 -11.73 13.11
CA GLY A 812 8.50 -10.64 12.14
C GLY A 812 8.65 -11.11 10.70
N ASP A 813 8.59 -12.43 10.44
CA ASP A 813 8.77 -13.01 9.11
C ASP A 813 7.43 -13.20 8.40
N VAL A 814 7.43 -12.94 7.09
CA VAL A 814 6.26 -13.14 6.22
C VAL A 814 6.56 -14.29 5.27
N SER A 815 5.74 -15.34 5.27
CA SER A 815 5.88 -16.43 4.31
C SER A 815 5.17 -16.10 2.98
N ALA A 816 5.71 -16.62 1.87
CA ALA A 816 5.10 -16.39 0.56
C ALA A 816 3.72 -17.06 0.43
N GLU A 817 3.51 -18.19 1.13
CA GLU A 817 2.26 -18.93 1.12
C GLU A 817 1.14 -18.23 1.90
N THR A 818 1.45 -17.76 3.12
CA THR A 818 0.50 -16.99 3.93
C THR A 818 0.14 -15.68 3.24
N LEU A 819 1.11 -15.00 2.62
CA LEU A 819 0.86 -13.80 1.84
C LEU A 819 -0.03 -14.06 0.63
N ARG A 820 0.20 -15.13 -0.14
CA ARG A 820 -0.70 -15.53 -1.26
C ARG A 820 -2.11 -15.85 -0.78
N LYS A 821 -2.25 -16.51 0.37
CA LYS A 821 -3.55 -16.80 0.96
C LYS A 821 -4.28 -15.49 1.30
N ALA A 822 -3.62 -14.57 2.00
CA ALA A 822 -4.20 -13.27 2.34
C ALA A 822 -4.55 -12.43 1.11
N MET A 823 -3.72 -12.45 0.06
CA MET A 823 -4.04 -11.78 -1.21
C MET A 823 -5.27 -12.38 -1.89
N ARG A 824 -5.45 -13.71 -1.85
CA ARG A 824 -6.66 -14.36 -2.38
C ARG A 824 -7.91 -14.00 -1.57
N GLU A 825 -7.80 -13.96 -0.25
CA GLU A 825 -8.90 -13.55 0.65
C GLU A 825 -9.32 -12.09 0.44
N ASN A 826 -8.40 -11.25 -0.05
CA ASN A 826 -8.65 -9.83 -0.34
C ASN A 826 -8.71 -9.52 -1.85
N ALA A 827 -8.93 -10.53 -2.71
CA ALA A 827 -8.84 -10.37 -4.16
C ALA A 827 -9.77 -9.27 -4.71
N ASP A 828 -11.04 -9.25 -4.28
CA ASP A 828 -12.03 -8.28 -4.73
C ASP A 828 -11.64 -6.82 -4.42
N VAL A 829 -10.96 -6.62 -3.30
CA VAL A 829 -10.49 -5.30 -2.84
C VAL A 829 -9.19 -4.92 -3.57
N LEU A 830 -8.26 -5.87 -3.72
CA LEU A 830 -7.00 -5.68 -4.44
C LEU A 830 -7.21 -5.43 -5.94
N ASP A 831 -8.30 -5.92 -6.54
CA ASP A 831 -8.66 -5.62 -7.92
C ASP A 831 -9.05 -4.14 -8.12
N GLN A 832 -9.49 -3.44 -7.05
CA GLN A 832 -9.68 -1.99 -7.09
C GLN A 832 -8.35 -1.21 -6.88
N MET A 833 -7.26 -1.90 -6.52
CA MET A 833 -5.95 -1.34 -6.15
C MET A 833 -4.78 -2.09 -6.85
N PRO A 834 -4.65 -2.00 -8.18
CA PRO A 834 -3.67 -2.80 -8.93
C PRO A 834 -2.22 -2.52 -8.49
N ALA A 835 -1.88 -1.27 -8.17
CA ALA A 835 -0.54 -0.92 -7.71
C ALA A 835 -0.17 -1.59 -6.37
N LEU A 836 -1.13 -1.79 -5.46
CA LEU A 836 -0.91 -2.54 -4.24
C LEU A 836 -0.78 -4.05 -4.53
N ARG A 837 -1.66 -4.58 -5.38
CA ARG A 837 -1.61 -5.99 -5.80
C ARG A 837 -0.26 -6.36 -6.41
N ASP A 838 0.28 -5.50 -7.27
CA ASP A 838 1.57 -5.72 -7.93
C ASP A 838 2.73 -5.66 -6.92
N ARG A 839 2.72 -4.70 -6.00
CA ARG A 839 3.71 -4.61 -4.91
C ARG A 839 3.71 -5.85 -4.00
N LEU A 840 2.53 -6.36 -3.63
CA LEU A 840 2.43 -7.58 -2.84
C LEU A 840 2.85 -8.82 -3.64
N SER A 841 2.53 -8.87 -4.94
CA SER A 841 2.95 -9.95 -5.85
C SER A 841 4.47 -10.00 -5.97
N HIS A 842 5.14 -8.86 -6.14
CA HIS A 842 6.60 -8.78 -6.14
C HIS A 842 7.21 -9.25 -4.81
N LEU A 843 6.58 -8.91 -3.69
CA LEU A 843 7.00 -9.39 -2.37
C LEU A 843 6.87 -10.91 -2.23
N VAL A 844 5.79 -11.50 -2.75
CA VAL A 844 5.60 -12.96 -2.81
C VAL A 844 6.74 -13.62 -3.59
N VAL A 845 7.01 -13.16 -4.81
CA VAL A 845 8.06 -13.73 -5.67
C VAL A 845 9.44 -13.58 -5.03
N ALA A 846 9.73 -12.42 -4.45
CA ALA A 846 10.99 -12.20 -3.74
C ALA A 846 11.13 -13.12 -2.52
N ARG A 847 10.04 -13.36 -1.78
CA ARG A 847 10.04 -14.28 -0.64
C ARG A 847 10.22 -15.74 -1.06
N GLU A 848 9.63 -16.17 -2.18
CA GLU A 848 9.87 -17.50 -2.76
C GLU A 848 11.33 -17.69 -3.18
N GLY A 849 11.90 -16.68 -3.85
CA GLY A 849 13.33 -16.67 -4.19
C GLY A 849 14.19 -16.85 -2.95
N MET A 850 13.90 -16.07 -1.91
CA MET A 850 14.64 -16.12 -0.64
C MET A 850 14.48 -17.43 0.11
N ALA A 851 13.34 -18.10 0.04
CA ALA A 851 13.17 -19.42 0.68
C ALA A 851 14.17 -20.45 0.14
N ARG A 852 14.57 -20.35 -1.14
CA ARG A 852 15.62 -21.20 -1.72
C ARG A 852 17.01 -20.89 -1.15
N VAL A 853 17.32 -19.60 -0.98
CA VAL A 853 18.58 -19.18 -0.36
C VAL A 853 18.63 -19.59 1.12
N GLU A 854 17.51 -19.50 1.84
CA GLU A 854 17.39 -19.93 3.24
C GLU A 854 17.55 -21.44 3.42
N ALA A 855 17.16 -22.25 2.41
CA ALA A 855 17.35 -23.69 2.40
C ALA A 855 18.79 -24.12 2.03
N SER A 856 19.55 -23.24 1.35
CA SER A 856 20.94 -23.50 0.96
C SER A 856 21.87 -23.67 2.18
N PRO A 857 23.10 -24.20 2.00
CA PRO A 857 24.08 -24.26 3.09
C PRO A 857 24.33 -22.89 3.76
N LEU A 858 24.42 -21.82 2.96
CA LEU A 858 24.58 -20.46 3.47
C LEU A 858 23.39 -20.02 4.34
N GLY A 859 22.18 -20.31 3.87
CA GLY A 859 20.93 -20.07 4.58
C GLY A 859 20.87 -20.77 5.94
N ARG A 860 21.20 -22.07 5.97
CA ARG A 860 21.20 -22.88 7.20
C ARG A 860 22.22 -22.38 8.23
N ILE A 861 23.39 -21.90 7.78
CA ILE A 861 24.40 -21.31 8.66
C ILE A 861 23.89 -19.99 9.29
N ALA A 862 23.18 -19.17 8.54
CA ALA A 862 22.64 -17.89 9.04
C ALA A 862 21.55 -18.05 10.13
N GLN A 863 20.94 -19.23 10.27
CA GLN A 863 19.83 -19.45 11.19
C GLN A 863 20.25 -19.51 12.66
N ARG A 864 21.43 -20.06 12.97
CA ARG A 864 21.87 -20.28 14.36
C ARG A 864 23.36 -19.98 14.52
N PRO A 865 23.78 -19.31 15.61
CA PRO A 865 25.19 -19.06 15.90
C PRO A 865 25.86 -20.30 16.52
N ASP A 866 25.80 -21.45 15.83
CA ASP A 866 26.42 -22.70 16.27
C ASP A 866 27.46 -23.17 15.24
N VAL A 867 28.73 -23.08 15.64
CA VAL A 867 29.88 -23.50 14.82
C VAL A 867 29.77 -24.97 14.43
N LYS A 868 29.33 -25.86 15.33
CA LYS A 868 29.25 -27.29 15.05
C LYS A 868 28.18 -27.58 13.99
N SER A 869 27.02 -26.95 14.12
CA SER A 869 25.96 -27.03 13.11
C SER A 869 26.41 -26.43 11.78
N ALA A 870 27.15 -25.32 11.79
CA ALA A 870 27.66 -24.72 10.56
C ALA A 870 28.68 -25.62 9.86
N ILE A 871 29.55 -26.30 10.62
CA ILE A 871 30.52 -27.27 10.10
C ILE A 871 29.78 -28.47 9.48
N SER A 872 28.77 -29.03 10.15
CA SER A 872 28.03 -30.17 9.62
C SER A 872 27.18 -29.83 8.39
N VAL A 873 26.78 -28.56 8.24
CA VAL A 873 26.11 -28.06 7.03
C VAL A 873 27.09 -27.97 5.84
N LEU A 874 28.32 -27.52 6.06
CA LEU A 874 29.35 -27.41 5.00
C LEU A 874 30.01 -28.75 4.67
N PHE A 875 30.24 -29.58 5.69
CA PHE A 875 30.93 -30.86 5.60
C PHE A 875 30.06 -31.99 6.18
N PRO A 876 28.96 -32.35 5.50
CA PRO A 876 28.10 -33.44 5.94
C PRO A 876 28.84 -34.78 5.86
N SER A 877 28.56 -35.68 6.81
CA SER A 877 29.10 -37.05 6.80
C SER A 877 28.58 -37.89 5.63
N ASP A 878 27.38 -37.58 5.14
CA ASP A 878 26.78 -38.18 3.94
C ASP A 878 26.42 -37.07 2.94
N PRO A 879 27.37 -36.63 2.10
CA PRO A 879 27.14 -35.54 1.17
C PRO A 879 26.29 -35.98 -0.02
N LEU A 880 25.38 -35.10 -0.45
CA LEU A 880 24.66 -35.26 -1.71
C LEU A 880 25.64 -35.22 -2.89
N ALA A 881 25.35 -36.00 -3.94
CA ALA A 881 26.12 -35.95 -5.16
C ALA A 881 26.12 -34.53 -5.75
N ASN A 882 27.29 -34.07 -6.19
CA ASN A 882 27.52 -32.74 -6.75
C ASN A 882 27.35 -31.54 -5.79
N SER A 883 27.36 -31.75 -4.47
CA SER A 883 27.20 -30.66 -3.49
C SER A 883 28.36 -29.65 -3.44
N GLN A 884 29.47 -29.90 -4.15
CA GLN A 884 30.66 -29.06 -4.11
C GLN A 884 30.41 -27.62 -4.56
N GLU A 885 29.47 -27.39 -5.48
CA GLU A 885 29.14 -26.05 -5.99
C GLU A 885 28.42 -25.19 -4.94
N GLU A 886 27.47 -25.80 -4.21
CA GLU A 886 26.75 -25.13 -3.13
C GLU A 886 27.68 -24.78 -1.96
N ILE A 887 28.58 -25.71 -1.63
CA ILE A 887 29.60 -25.52 -0.58
C ILE A 887 30.58 -24.42 -0.99
N ARG A 888 31.07 -24.44 -2.24
CA ARG A 888 31.95 -23.38 -2.76
C ARG A 888 31.27 -22.01 -2.64
N SER A 889 30.01 -21.92 -3.07
CA SER A 889 29.25 -20.67 -3.05
C SER A 889 29.03 -20.17 -1.62
N ALA A 890 28.70 -21.07 -0.69
CA ALA A 890 28.53 -20.75 0.72
C ALA A 890 29.84 -20.27 1.37
N VAL A 891 30.95 -20.98 1.16
CA VAL A 891 32.25 -20.59 1.72
C VAL A 891 32.77 -19.30 1.08
N GLN A 892 32.55 -19.10 -0.22
CA GLN A 892 32.91 -17.86 -0.90
C GLN A 892 32.09 -16.67 -0.37
N ALA A 893 30.80 -16.86 -0.08
CA ALA A 893 29.96 -15.85 0.55
C ALA A 893 30.43 -15.53 1.98
N LEU A 894 30.79 -16.54 2.78
CA LEU A 894 31.37 -16.35 4.11
C LEU A 894 32.71 -15.61 4.03
N ALA A 895 33.62 -16.07 3.17
CA ALA A 895 34.96 -15.51 3.04
C ALA A 895 34.97 -14.06 2.55
N ARG A 896 34.02 -13.69 1.68
CA ARG A 896 33.84 -12.29 1.25
C ARG A 896 33.42 -11.36 2.37
N ASN A 897 32.62 -11.84 3.33
CA ASN A 897 32.08 -11.02 4.41
C ASN A 897 32.93 -11.08 5.69
N ASN A 898 33.51 -12.24 6.01
CA ASN A 898 34.47 -12.42 7.08
C ASN A 898 35.48 -13.54 6.72
N PRO A 899 36.65 -13.18 6.14
CA PRO A 899 37.63 -14.16 5.67
C PRO A 899 38.25 -14.96 6.83
N HIS A 900 38.36 -14.38 8.02
CA HIS A 900 38.90 -15.06 9.19
C HIS A 900 37.93 -16.14 9.69
N ALA A 901 36.64 -15.81 9.84
CA ALA A 901 35.63 -16.76 10.27
C ALA A 901 35.50 -17.95 9.30
N ALA A 902 35.57 -17.69 7.98
CA ALA A 902 35.56 -18.75 6.97
C ALA A 902 36.79 -19.69 7.07
N ARG A 903 37.98 -19.12 7.25
CA ARG A 903 39.23 -19.90 7.42
C ARG A 903 39.21 -20.70 8.72
N ASP A 904 38.73 -20.11 9.82
CA ASP A 904 38.60 -20.77 11.12
C ASP A 904 37.63 -21.95 11.07
N MET A 905 36.51 -21.82 10.35
CA MET A 905 35.54 -22.91 10.15
C MET A 905 36.18 -24.13 9.47
N VAL A 906 36.93 -23.91 8.39
CA VAL A 906 37.63 -24.99 7.68
C VAL A 906 38.75 -25.57 8.55
N ARG A 907 39.50 -24.71 9.26
CA ARG A 907 40.52 -25.15 10.22
C ARG A 907 39.93 -26.06 11.29
N ILE A 908 38.86 -25.63 11.98
CA ILE A 908 38.23 -26.38 13.07
C ILE A 908 37.71 -27.73 12.56
N TYR A 909 37.13 -27.78 11.37
CA TYR A 909 36.74 -29.04 10.75
C TYR A 909 37.95 -29.98 10.60
N MET A 910 39.04 -29.53 9.96
CA MET A 910 40.24 -30.35 9.76
C MET A 910 40.89 -30.77 11.07
N GLU A 911 40.96 -29.88 12.05
CA GLU A 911 41.51 -30.15 13.39
C GLU A 911 40.65 -31.16 14.16
N THR A 912 39.32 -31.08 14.03
CA THR A 912 38.40 -32.06 14.62
C THR A 912 38.60 -33.44 14.00
N VAL A 913 38.60 -33.53 12.66
CA VAL A 913 38.84 -34.80 11.95
C VAL A 913 40.24 -35.36 12.27
N PHE A 914 41.25 -34.50 12.40
CA PHE A 914 42.60 -34.89 12.83
C PHE A 914 42.60 -35.49 14.24
N ASN A 915 41.98 -34.80 15.19
CA ASN A 915 41.92 -35.24 16.58
C ASN A 915 41.16 -36.56 16.70
N GLU A 916 40.05 -36.73 15.97
CA GLU A 916 39.31 -37.99 15.92
C GLU A 916 40.16 -39.13 15.34
N ALA A 917 40.76 -38.93 14.16
CA ALA A 917 41.58 -39.95 13.50
C ALA A 917 42.81 -40.36 14.32
N THR A 918 43.40 -39.43 15.08
CA THR A 918 44.57 -39.72 15.92
C THR A 918 44.21 -40.27 17.30
N GLN A 919 43.06 -39.92 17.87
CA GLN A 919 42.59 -40.46 19.15
C GLN A 919 41.95 -41.86 19.03
N GLU A 920 41.19 -42.14 17.98
CA GLU A 920 40.53 -43.44 17.78
C GLU A 920 41.53 -44.58 17.52
N THR A 921 42.73 -44.26 17.02
CA THR A 921 43.84 -45.22 16.87
C THR A 921 44.48 -45.62 18.22
N LYS A 922 43.76 -46.30 19.11
CA LYS A 922 44.33 -46.90 20.33
C LYS A 922 45.21 -48.11 20.00
N GLY A 923 46.53 -48.04 20.28
CA GLY A 923 47.50 -49.16 20.18
C GLY A 923 48.57 -49.02 19.08
N ILE A 924 49.03 -50.14 18.50
CA ILE A 924 49.97 -50.19 17.34
C ILE A 924 49.46 -49.34 16.15
N ALA A 925 48.14 -49.09 16.11
CA ALA A 925 47.47 -48.20 15.18
C ALA A 925 47.96 -46.73 15.20
N LYS A 926 48.53 -46.21 16.30
CA LYS A 926 49.12 -44.84 16.35
C LYS A 926 50.20 -44.61 15.29
N GLN A 927 50.87 -45.68 14.85
CA GLN A 927 51.95 -45.62 13.86
C GLN A 927 51.43 -45.49 12.41
N TYR A 928 50.13 -45.70 12.18
CA TYR A 928 49.43 -45.46 10.91
C TYR A 928 48.68 -44.11 10.90
N GLY A 929 48.89 -43.27 11.92
CA GLY A 929 48.13 -42.04 12.13
C GLY A 929 48.16 -41.07 10.95
N GLY A 930 49.24 -41.06 10.15
CA GLY A 930 49.33 -40.25 8.93
C GLY A 930 48.34 -40.70 7.85
N ALA A 931 48.35 -41.97 7.48
CA ALA A 931 47.45 -42.49 6.45
C ALA A 931 45.99 -42.58 6.91
N GLY A 932 45.77 -42.93 8.18
CA GLY A 932 44.44 -42.86 8.79
C GLY A 932 43.86 -41.45 8.75
N PHE A 933 44.67 -40.44 9.10
CA PHE A 933 44.29 -39.04 8.99
C PHE A 933 44.04 -38.59 7.54
N ALA A 934 44.94 -38.92 6.61
CA ALA A 934 44.79 -38.55 5.21
C ALA A 934 43.50 -39.14 4.61
N SER A 935 43.20 -40.39 4.95
CA SER A 935 41.96 -41.06 4.58
C SER A 935 40.73 -40.41 5.23
N ALA A 936 40.80 -40.08 6.53
CA ALA A 936 39.71 -39.44 7.25
C ALA A 936 39.37 -38.03 6.72
N ILE A 937 40.38 -37.22 6.38
CA ILE A 937 40.17 -35.90 5.78
C ILE A 937 39.66 -36.00 4.34
N ARG A 938 40.20 -36.91 3.53
CA ARG A 938 39.74 -37.05 2.14
C ARG A 938 38.32 -37.63 2.08
N GLY A 939 37.99 -38.54 3.00
CA GLY A 939 36.72 -39.22 3.02
C GLY A 939 36.44 -39.96 1.72
N ASN A 940 35.15 -40.07 1.36
CA ASN A 940 34.74 -40.55 0.05
C ASN A 940 35.00 -39.51 -1.06
N GLY A 941 34.87 -39.89 -2.33
CA GLY A 941 35.15 -39.00 -3.47
C GLY A 941 34.39 -37.67 -3.41
N GLN A 942 33.14 -37.68 -2.96
CA GLN A 942 32.32 -36.47 -2.83
C GLN A 942 32.77 -35.60 -1.65
N GLN A 943 33.14 -36.18 -0.51
CA GLN A 943 33.69 -35.45 0.64
C GLN A 943 35.00 -34.73 0.26
N ARG A 944 35.86 -35.39 -0.54
CA ARG A 944 37.08 -34.77 -1.08
C ARG A 944 36.76 -33.56 -1.94
N HIS A 945 35.81 -33.68 -2.88
CA HIS A 945 35.43 -32.57 -3.75
C HIS A 945 34.79 -31.41 -2.96
N ASN A 946 34.02 -31.71 -1.92
CA ASN A 946 33.46 -30.70 -1.02
C ASN A 946 34.55 -29.95 -0.24
N LEU A 947 35.52 -30.68 0.31
CA LEU A 947 36.66 -30.10 1.02
C LEU A 947 37.53 -29.25 0.09
N GLU A 948 37.83 -29.76 -1.10
CA GLU A 948 38.55 -29.03 -2.14
C GLU A 948 37.83 -27.72 -2.50
N ALA A 949 36.52 -27.80 -2.76
CA ALA A 949 35.72 -26.64 -3.11
C ALA A 949 35.67 -25.60 -1.98
N ALA A 950 35.55 -26.04 -0.72
CA ALA A 950 35.58 -25.17 0.43
C ALA A 950 36.94 -24.46 0.58
N ILE A 951 38.05 -25.20 0.51
CA ILE A 951 39.40 -24.61 0.66
C ILE A 951 39.71 -23.67 -0.49
N ARG A 952 39.40 -24.05 -1.74
CA ARG A 952 39.63 -23.19 -2.90
C ARG A 952 38.77 -21.91 -2.89
N ALA A 953 37.64 -21.91 -2.18
CA ALA A 953 36.80 -20.72 -2.01
C ALA A 953 37.36 -19.72 -0.98
N LEU A 954 38.34 -20.11 -0.15
CA LEU A 954 39.01 -19.21 0.78
C LEU A 954 39.99 -18.28 0.05
N PRO A 955 40.38 -17.15 0.67
CA PRO A 955 41.46 -16.34 0.13
C PRO A 955 42.75 -17.17 0.08
N GLU A 956 43.46 -17.13 -1.06
CA GLU A 956 44.62 -18.00 -1.35
C GLU A 956 44.28 -19.50 -1.44
N GLY A 957 43.02 -19.85 -1.72
CA GLY A 957 42.53 -21.22 -1.69
C GLY A 957 43.28 -22.22 -2.57
N ASP A 958 43.77 -21.84 -3.76
CA ASP A 958 44.54 -22.75 -4.63
C ASP A 958 45.90 -23.11 -4.03
N THR A 959 46.58 -22.17 -3.37
CA THR A 959 47.87 -22.45 -2.73
C THR A 959 47.67 -23.29 -1.47
N LEU A 960 46.61 -22.99 -0.69
CA LEU A 960 46.21 -23.76 0.49
C LEU A 960 45.87 -25.20 0.13
N TRP A 961 45.01 -25.42 -0.88
CA TRP A 961 44.63 -26.75 -1.34
C TRP A 961 45.82 -27.53 -1.87
N THR A 962 46.63 -26.90 -2.73
CA THR A 962 47.81 -27.57 -3.29
C THR A 962 48.80 -27.97 -2.18
N GLY A 963 48.98 -27.12 -1.16
CA GLY A 963 49.79 -27.45 0.01
C GLY A 963 49.21 -28.61 0.82
N LEU A 964 47.89 -28.60 1.05
CA LEU A 964 47.18 -29.63 1.80
C LEU A 964 47.16 -30.97 1.05
N ASP A 965 46.83 -31.02 -0.24
CA ASP A 965 46.78 -32.25 -1.02
C ASP A 965 48.16 -32.91 -1.13
N ARG A 966 49.23 -32.11 -1.26
CA ARG A 966 50.62 -32.59 -1.16
C ARG A 966 50.90 -33.25 0.19
N MET A 967 50.45 -32.63 1.27
CA MET A 967 50.60 -33.19 2.62
C MET A 967 49.78 -34.48 2.77
N LEU A 968 48.49 -34.48 2.39
CA LEU A 968 47.62 -35.65 2.49
C LEU A 968 48.16 -36.83 1.68
N THR A 969 48.65 -36.59 0.46
CA THR A 969 49.32 -37.61 -0.36
C THR A 969 50.56 -38.19 0.33
N THR A 970 51.35 -37.34 0.97
CA THR A 970 52.52 -37.78 1.72
C THR A 970 52.13 -38.61 2.95
N LEU A 971 51.09 -38.18 3.66
CA LEU A 971 50.63 -38.85 4.86
C LEU A 971 49.97 -40.21 4.53
N GLU A 972 49.25 -40.30 3.41
CA GLU A 972 48.73 -41.56 2.86
C GLU A 972 49.84 -42.57 2.57
N ALA A 973 51.00 -42.12 2.05
CA ALA A 973 52.16 -42.97 1.81
C ALA A 973 52.68 -43.69 3.07
N THR A 974 52.46 -43.12 4.26
CA THR A 974 52.85 -43.75 5.54
C THR A 974 52.02 -45.01 5.88
N GLY A 975 50.93 -45.26 5.15
CA GLY A 975 49.98 -46.35 5.38
C GLY A 975 50.47 -47.71 4.88
N TYR A 976 51.47 -47.73 3.99
CA TYR A 976 51.98 -48.96 3.36
C TYR A 976 52.93 -49.78 4.23
N ARG A 977 52.97 -49.51 5.54
CA ARG A 977 53.76 -50.31 6.47
C ARG A 977 53.27 -51.77 6.48
N PRO A 978 54.19 -52.75 6.47
CA PRO A 978 53.84 -54.16 6.62
C PRO A 978 53.20 -54.45 7.99
N GLN A 979 51.99 -55.01 8.00
CA GLN A 979 51.34 -55.42 9.25
C GLN A 979 52.15 -56.51 10.00
N LYS A 980 52.21 -56.41 11.33
CA LYS A 980 52.79 -57.43 12.22
C LYS A 980 51.80 -58.61 12.36
N GLY A 981 51.69 -59.45 11.34
CA GLY A 981 50.85 -60.66 11.34
C GLY A 981 51.59 -61.87 10.78
N SER A 982 51.43 -63.06 11.39
CA SER A 982 52.24 -64.32 11.28
C SER A 982 53.23 -64.47 10.11
N ASP A 983 54.42 -65.00 10.41
CA ASP A 983 55.48 -65.28 9.43
C ASP A 983 54.99 -66.18 8.28
N THR A 984 54.72 -65.58 7.11
CA THR A 984 54.47 -66.32 5.87
C THR A 984 55.75 -67.04 5.42
N ALA A 985 55.62 -68.08 4.59
CA ALA A 985 56.76 -68.88 4.08
C ALA A 985 57.87 -68.01 3.45
N PHE A 986 57.50 -66.88 2.85
CA PHE A 986 58.42 -65.88 2.32
C PHE A 986 59.28 -65.20 3.41
N ASN A 987 58.70 -64.85 4.56
CA ASN A 987 59.43 -64.24 5.67
C ASN A 987 60.43 -65.23 6.29
N GLN A 988 60.02 -66.50 6.38
CA GLN A 988 60.93 -67.57 6.80
C GLN A 988 62.06 -67.77 5.79
N ALA A 989 61.79 -67.66 4.48
CA ALA A 989 62.80 -67.76 3.42
C ALA A 989 63.80 -66.58 3.44
N ILE A 990 63.37 -65.34 3.65
CA ILE A 990 64.30 -64.19 3.80
C ILE A 990 65.09 -64.31 5.10
N GLN A 991 64.48 -64.69 6.22
CA GLN A 991 65.20 -64.93 7.47
C GLN A 991 66.21 -66.09 7.33
N ALA A 992 65.84 -67.17 6.64
CA ALA A 992 66.73 -68.27 6.32
C ALA A 992 67.88 -67.82 5.41
N ARG A 993 67.62 -66.98 4.41
CA ARG A 993 68.63 -66.44 3.50
C ARG A 993 69.59 -65.44 4.16
N LEU A 994 69.09 -64.62 5.09
CA LEU A 994 69.93 -63.82 5.99
C LEU A 994 70.80 -64.72 6.89
N LYS A 995 70.26 -65.86 7.34
CA LYS A 995 70.98 -66.87 8.14
C LYS A 995 71.99 -67.70 7.30
N GLU A 996 71.75 -67.94 6.01
CA GLU A 996 72.52 -68.85 5.15
C GLU A 996 73.49 -68.16 4.17
N GLY A 997 73.26 -66.89 3.82
CA GLY A 997 74.22 -66.07 3.07
C GLY A 997 74.49 -66.47 1.61
N LYS A 998 73.69 -67.37 1.01
CA LYS A 998 73.79 -67.79 -0.40
C LYS A 998 72.39 -68.13 -0.96
N GLY A 999 71.93 -67.43 -2.00
CA GLY A 999 70.71 -67.77 -2.77
C GLY A 999 70.08 -66.54 -3.43
N THR A 1000 69.09 -66.71 -4.32
CA THR A 1000 68.19 -65.71 -4.95
C THR A 1000 66.73 -65.96 -4.47
N VAL A 1001 65.93 -64.92 -4.17
CA VAL A 1001 64.51 -65.01 -3.73
C VAL A 1001 63.71 -65.75 -4.80
N GLY A 1002 64.05 -65.56 -6.07
CA GLY A 1002 63.37 -66.19 -7.22
C GLY A 1002 63.29 -67.73 -7.17
N GLN A 1003 64.22 -68.44 -6.52
CA GLN A 1003 64.18 -69.90 -6.45
C GLN A 1003 63.13 -70.45 -5.47
N ALA A 1004 62.84 -69.75 -4.37
CA ALA A 1004 61.85 -70.20 -3.39
C ALA A 1004 60.39 -70.05 -3.89
N ILE A 1005 60.15 -69.07 -4.79
CA ILE A 1005 58.84 -68.92 -5.45
C ILE A 1005 58.59 -70.08 -6.40
N ASN A 1006 59.62 -70.52 -7.13
CA ASN A 1006 59.51 -71.68 -8.01
C ASN A 1006 59.27 -72.98 -7.24
N ASP A 1007 59.87 -73.19 -6.07
CA ASP A 1007 59.67 -74.43 -5.29
C ASP A 1007 58.29 -74.52 -4.62
N VAL A 1008 57.67 -73.38 -4.27
CA VAL A 1008 56.31 -73.36 -3.71
C VAL A 1008 55.25 -73.45 -4.81
N VAL A 1009 55.50 -72.87 -5.99
CA VAL A 1009 54.58 -72.93 -7.13
C VAL A 1009 54.66 -74.27 -7.87
N SER A 1010 55.76 -75.01 -7.77
CA SER A 1010 55.91 -76.35 -8.35
C SER A 1010 55.56 -77.51 -7.40
N GLY A 1011 55.27 -77.25 -6.12
CA GLY A 1011 54.95 -78.27 -5.11
C GLY A 1011 53.47 -78.44 -4.76
N ALA A 1012 52.55 -77.66 -5.34
CA ALA A 1012 51.15 -77.62 -4.91
C ALA A 1012 50.16 -78.22 -5.93
N VAL A 1013 50.43 -79.44 -6.44
CA VAL A 1013 49.39 -80.35 -6.98
C VAL A 1013 49.79 -81.80 -6.68
N ALA A 1014 49.52 -82.27 -5.47
CA ALA A 1014 49.31 -83.70 -5.16
C ALA A 1014 48.70 -83.87 -3.75
N GLY A 1015 47.39 -84.05 -3.72
CA GLY A 1015 46.72 -85.12 -2.95
C GLY A 1015 46.79 -85.18 -1.41
N ALA A 1016 45.58 -85.12 -0.84
CA ALA A 1016 45.08 -86.00 0.22
C ALA A 1016 45.30 -85.62 1.70
N THR A 1017 44.17 -85.25 2.30
CA THR A 1017 43.72 -85.70 3.63
C THR A 1017 44.25 -87.09 4.02
N VAL A 1018 44.86 -87.23 5.20
CA VAL A 1018 44.47 -88.19 6.26
C VAL A 1018 45.22 -87.78 7.53
N GLY A 1019 44.48 -87.41 8.57
CA GLY A 1019 44.98 -87.36 9.93
C GLY A 1019 45.09 -88.77 10.52
N GLY A 1020 46.16 -89.05 11.26
CA GLY A 1020 46.37 -90.31 11.97
C GLY A 1020 47.50 -90.20 13.00
N PRO A 1021 47.29 -90.58 14.27
CA PRO A 1021 48.27 -90.45 15.35
C PRO A 1021 49.02 -91.77 15.59
N SER A 1022 50.26 -91.89 15.09
CA SER A 1022 51.20 -92.92 15.54
C SER A 1022 52.56 -92.72 14.87
N GLY A 1023 53.60 -92.43 15.66
CA GLY A 1023 54.96 -92.37 15.13
C GLY A 1023 55.98 -91.67 16.01
N ALA A 1024 55.87 -91.78 17.33
CA ALA A 1024 57.05 -91.67 18.17
C ALA A 1024 57.94 -92.88 17.84
N LEU A 1025 59.22 -92.62 17.51
CA LEU A 1025 60.44 -93.40 17.81
C LEU A 1025 61.45 -93.23 16.67
N GLY A 1026 62.48 -92.44 16.96
CA GLY A 1026 63.64 -92.21 16.10
C GLY A 1026 64.60 -91.23 16.76
N GLY A 1027 64.95 -91.50 18.02
CA GLY A 1027 65.84 -90.67 18.80
C GLY A 1027 67.30 -90.75 18.33
N ALA A 1028 67.98 -89.62 18.55
CA ALA A 1028 69.39 -89.49 18.95
C ALA A 1028 70.51 -89.82 17.93
N LEU A 1029 71.57 -88.99 18.04
CA LEU A 1029 72.85 -88.91 17.31
C LEU A 1029 72.76 -87.96 16.09
N VAL A 1030 73.32 -86.74 16.08
CA VAL A 1030 74.61 -86.28 16.59
C VAL A 1030 74.51 -84.80 16.98
N GLY A 1031 74.73 -84.50 18.27
CA GLY A 1031 75.12 -83.19 18.74
C GLY A 1031 76.65 -83.07 18.73
N GLY A 1032 77.18 -81.86 18.47
CA GLY A 1032 78.56 -81.52 18.84
C GLY A 1032 79.42 -80.78 17.81
N ARG A 1033 78.93 -79.70 17.18
CA ARG A 1033 79.77 -78.60 16.64
C ARG A 1033 78.92 -77.37 16.21
N ARG A 1034 78.18 -76.75 17.13
CA ARG A 1034 77.42 -75.50 16.86
C ARG A 1034 77.37 -74.57 18.08
N GLY A 1035 78.54 -74.17 18.58
CA GLY A 1035 78.67 -73.13 19.62
C GLY A 1035 79.16 -71.78 19.08
N GLY A 1036 80.22 -71.77 18.27
CA GLY A 1036 80.79 -70.54 17.70
C GLY A 1036 80.08 -70.03 16.43
N SER A 1037 79.43 -70.91 15.65
CA SER A 1037 78.78 -70.53 14.41
C SER A 1037 77.46 -69.79 14.62
N LYS A 1038 76.72 -70.10 15.71
CA LYS A 1038 75.42 -69.48 16.03
C LYS A 1038 75.56 -68.01 16.43
N VAL A 1039 76.53 -67.70 17.30
CA VAL A 1039 76.84 -66.32 17.73
C VAL A 1039 77.46 -65.49 16.58
N LEU A 1040 78.29 -66.09 15.73
CA LEU A 1040 78.84 -65.42 14.54
C LEU A 1040 77.84 -65.31 13.38
N GLN A 1041 76.81 -66.16 13.31
CA GLN A 1041 75.68 -66.04 12.37
C GLN A 1041 74.70 -64.97 12.83
N GLU A 1042 74.33 -64.96 14.11
CA GLU A 1042 73.46 -63.93 14.69
C GLU A 1042 74.08 -62.54 14.53
N ARG A 1043 75.38 -62.37 14.83
CA ARG A 1043 76.09 -61.09 14.58
C ARG A 1043 76.12 -60.68 13.09
N ARG A 1044 76.04 -61.63 12.16
CA ARG A 1044 76.02 -61.34 10.71
C ARG A 1044 74.65 -60.90 10.23
N VAL A 1045 73.60 -61.63 10.62
CA VAL A 1045 72.20 -61.25 10.36
C VAL A 1045 71.92 -59.85 10.92
N LEU A 1046 72.44 -59.54 12.11
CA LEU A 1046 72.30 -58.22 12.71
C LEU A 1046 73.00 -57.11 11.89
N LYS A 1047 74.21 -57.34 11.38
CA LYS A 1047 74.93 -56.38 10.52
C LYS A 1047 74.28 -56.18 9.15
N ASP A 1048 73.81 -57.25 8.52
CA ASP A 1048 73.15 -57.17 7.22
C ASP A 1048 71.77 -56.49 7.34
N SER A 1049 71.05 -56.74 8.44
CA SER A 1049 69.79 -56.03 8.76
C SER A 1049 70.01 -54.55 9.04
N GLU A 1050 71.11 -54.16 9.70
CA GLU A 1050 71.49 -52.76 9.94
C GLU A 1050 71.78 -52.03 8.62
N ALA A 1051 72.54 -52.65 7.71
CA ALA A 1051 72.86 -52.07 6.41
C ALA A 1051 71.60 -51.87 5.55
N ILE A 1052 70.70 -52.85 5.53
CA ILE A 1052 69.43 -52.75 4.79
C ILE A 1052 68.51 -51.71 5.45
N ALA A 1053 68.42 -51.66 6.78
CA ALA A 1053 67.64 -50.63 7.49
C ALA A 1053 68.10 -49.21 7.11
N ARG A 1054 69.41 -48.98 7.00
CA ARG A 1054 69.96 -47.68 6.57
C ARG A 1054 69.67 -47.37 5.12
N ILE A 1055 69.75 -48.35 4.23
CA ILE A 1055 69.38 -48.17 2.82
C ILE A 1055 67.89 -47.82 2.68
N LEU A 1056 67.02 -48.43 3.49
CA LEU A 1056 65.58 -48.18 3.48
C LEU A 1056 65.19 -46.84 4.10
N THR A 1057 66.05 -46.23 4.93
CA THR A 1057 65.72 -45.01 5.71
C THR A 1057 66.55 -43.78 5.30
N ASP A 1058 67.72 -43.97 4.69
CA ASP A 1058 68.59 -42.88 4.20
C ASP A 1058 68.08 -42.38 2.84
N PRO A 1059 67.76 -41.07 2.72
CA PRO A 1059 67.22 -40.50 1.47
C PRO A 1059 68.24 -40.56 0.32
N ARG A 1060 69.54 -40.59 0.64
CA ARG A 1060 70.61 -40.60 -0.35
C ARG A 1060 70.70 -41.98 -0.99
N ALA A 1061 70.33 -43.04 -0.29
CA ALA A 1061 70.41 -44.41 -0.80
C ALA A 1061 69.65 -44.57 -2.13
N LEU A 1062 68.46 -43.98 -2.26
CA LEU A 1062 67.69 -43.95 -3.51
C LEU A 1062 68.40 -43.26 -4.66
N SER A 1063 68.97 -42.08 -4.40
CA SER A 1063 69.70 -41.32 -5.42
C SER A 1063 70.91 -42.11 -5.95
N MET A 1064 71.55 -42.88 -5.07
CA MET A 1064 72.65 -43.77 -5.44
C MET A 1064 72.17 -45.03 -6.15
N ILE A 1065 71.04 -45.63 -5.77
CA ILE A 1065 70.44 -46.78 -6.47
C ILE A 1065 70.05 -46.39 -7.90
N ARG A 1066 69.41 -45.23 -8.08
CA ARG A 1066 69.07 -44.69 -9.41
C ARG A 1066 70.32 -44.39 -10.23
N SER A 1067 71.29 -43.70 -9.64
CA SER A 1067 72.56 -43.42 -10.31
C SER A 1067 73.26 -44.71 -10.72
N LEU A 1068 73.20 -45.76 -9.89
CA LEU A 1068 73.78 -47.07 -10.17
C LEU A 1068 73.04 -47.79 -11.32
N SER A 1069 71.71 -47.68 -11.40
CA SER A 1069 70.91 -48.29 -12.47
C SER A 1069 71.19 -47.72 -13.87
N ARG A 1070 71.71 -46.49 -13.95
CA ARG A 1070 72.08 -45.81 -15.20
C ARG A 1070 73.52 -46.07 -15.63
N GLN A 1071 74.33 -46.67 -14.77
CA GLN A 1071 75.74 -46.93 -15.07
C GLN A 1071 75.89 -48.33 -15.67
N GLU A 1072 76.75 -48.45 -16.67
CA GLU A 1072 77.08 -49.77 -17.22
C GLU A 1072 77.60 -50.69 -16.09
N PRO A 1073 77.10 -51.93 -16.01
CA PRO A 1073 77.55 -52.89 -15.02
C PRO A 1073 79.09 -53.06 -15.06
N GLY A 1074 79.78 -52.75 -13.97
CA GLY A 1074 81.24 -52.83 -13.87
C GLY A 1074 82.01 -51.54 -14.20
N SER A 1075 81.34 -50.42 -14.50
CA SER A 1075 82.03 -49.13 -14.68
C SER A 1075 82.64 -48.62 -13.36
N ARG A 1076 83.75 -47.88 -13.42
CA ARG A 1076 84.37 -47.24 -12.22
C ARG A 1076 83.37 -46.39 -11.44
N SER A 1077 82.44 -45.73 -12.15
CA SER A 1077 81.37 -44.94 -11.54
C SER A 1077 80.35 -45.83 -10.81
N ALA A 1078 79.98 -46.98 -11.38
CA ALA A 1078 79.16 -47.98 -10.70
C ALA A 1078 79.84 -48.55 -9.46
N GLU A 1079 81.15 -48.81 -9.51
CA GLU A 1079 81.94 -49.27 -8.36
C GLU A 1079 82.00 -48.20 -7.24
N VAL A 1080 82.18 -46.93 -7.60
CA VAL A 1080 82.17 -45.80 -6.64
C VAL A 1080 80.78 -45.63 -6.00
N LEU A 1081 79.69 -45.74 -6.77
CA LEU A 1081 78.34 -45.67 -6.23
C LEU A 1081 78.00 -46.88 -5.34
N THR A 1082 78.42 -48.07 -5.75
CA THR A 1082 78.26 -49.32 -4.98
C THR A 1082 79.03 -49.24 -3.66
N SER A 1083 80.27 -48.76 -3.67
CA SER A 1083 81.08 -48.56 -2.47
C SER A 1083 80.51 -47.48 -1.54
N LYS A 1084 79.93 -46.40 -2.07
CA LYS A 1084 79.21 -45.40 -1.26
C LYS A 1084 77.93 -45.95 -0.63
N LEU A 1085 77.16 -46.77 -1.34
CA LEU A 1085 76.00 -47.50 -0.77
C LEU A 1085 76.43 -48.46 0.35
N ILE A 1086 77.54 -49.17 0.15
CA ILE A 1086 78.15 -50.04 1.18
C ILE A 1086 78.64 -49.20 2.37
N GLN A 1087 79.20 -48.01 2.15
CA GLN A 1087 79.67 -47.11 3.20
C GLN A 1087 78.52 -46.54 4.05
N ILE A 1088 77.35 -46.30 3.44
CA ILE A 1088 76.11 -45.95 4.16
C ILE A 1088 75.64 -47.11 5.03
N GLY A 1089 75.69 -48.34 4.48
CA GLY A 1089 75.41 -49.55 5.25
C GLY A 1089 76.43 -49.85 6.36
N GLY A 1090 77.67 -49.39 6.23
CA GLY A 1090 78.82 -49.81 7.06
C GLY A 1090 79.33 -48.84 8.14
N ARG A 1091 78.72 -47.66 8.34
CA ARG A 1091 79.12 -46.70 9.40
C ARG A 1091 78.76 -47.21 10.80
N GLY A 1092 79.49 -48.18 11.31
CA GLY A 1092 79.31 -48.75 12.64
C GLY A 1092 80.61 -49.39 13.07
N LEU A 1093 81.63 -48.55 13.33
CA LEU A 1093 82.91 -48.82 14.01
C LEU A 1093 83.85 -47.62 13.73
N SER A 1094 83.72 -46.50 14.46
CA SER A 1094 84.80 -45.47 14.67
C SER A 1094 84.36 -44.21 15.47
N SER A 1095 83.37 -44.29 16.39
CA SER A 1095 83.05 -43.10 17.24
C SER A 1095 82.87 -43.41 18.72
N ALA A 1096 83.38 -44.55 19.21
CA ALA A 1096 83.38 -44.89 20.63
C ALA A 1096 84.83 -44.93 21.17
N SER A 1097 85.57 -43.84 21.00
CA SER A 1097 86.79 -43.55 21.78
C SER A 1097 87.24 -42.11 21.56
N GLN A 1098 86.48 -41.14 22.09
CA GLN A 1098 87.07 -39.89 22.59
C GLN A 1098 86.08 -39.24 23.56
N SER A 1099 86.49 -39.27 24.83
CA SER A 1099 85.87 -38.62 25.97
C SER A 1099 85.89 -37.11 25.82
N SER A 1100 84.73 -36.50 26.07
CA SER A 1100 84.52 -35.23 26.77
C SER A 1100 85.71 -34.27 26.88
N ALA A 1101 85.69 -33.21 26.08
CA ALA A 1101 86.13 -31.88 26.51
C ALA A 1101 85.04 -30.88 26.13
N SER A 1102 84.38 -30.32 27.15
CA SER A 1102 83.46 -29.18 27.04
C SER A 1102 84.18 -27.95 26.49
N PRO A 1103 83.47 -26.98 25.89
CA PRO A 1103 83.07 -25.84 26.72
C PRO A 1103 81.68 -25.22 26.40
N THR A 1104 81.03 -24.81 27.47
CA THR A 1104 80.21 -23.61 27.67
C THR A 1104 79.89 -22.71 26.46
N HIS A 1105 78.60 -22.54 26.15
CA HIS A 1105 77.86 -21.30 26.46
C HIS A 1105 76.35 -21.54 26.44
#